data_AF-A0A7Y6XPB8-F1
#
_entry.id   AF-A0A7Y6XPB8-F1
#
_cell.length_a   1.000
_cell.length_b   1.000
_cell.length_c   1.000
_cell.angle_alpha   90.00
_cell.angle_beta   90.00
_cell.angle_gamma   90.00
#
_symmetry.space_group_name_H-M   'P 1'
#
loop_
_entity.id
_entity.type
_entity.pdbx_description
1 polymer ?
#
loop_
_entity_poly.entity_id
_entity_poly.type
_entity_poly.pdbx_seq_one_letter_code
_entity_poly.pdbx_strand_id
1 'polypeptide(L)'
;RNNIVDKVTNDVNGDQVSWYLFRIPVRKPDRVQGNINGFKSIRYVRTYLTDFDEPVVLRFVNFRMVGSQWRTFQESLYEKGLFEVPEPSDPNFTVGVVSIEDNSQPADGRPPYVLPPGIKRDRDNTSTVERRRNEQSLQLYVEGLRDRDARAVYKTVNMDMINYGRLQMFLHADSPDNLQPGEVTAFIRLGTDFTENYYEVEVPLTMTQTGEISPDQIWPEINEIDIAFSDLYEAKAERNRMNANLSLPYTTTIGKYNVTVVGRPDMSSVQTLMIGVRNPSSLDAEPKTFYLWANELRVTDFDSKAGWAANARLDAQLADLGNISASFSHSSIGFGGISDKVSERNREKMTAYNISTSLSLHKFFPEDWGLEIPAYYSIEHARSVPQFDPLDPDLPLEDVLNSFNDQGERDDYYDKVVDVSRRRSFNFSNVRKRRTNENGLNLPWAIENFSFTYAYNEIDRSNINTAEYAYRNYRGAVNYSYSPAPLNIEPFKNVDFLSSKWLQLIKDINFNPIPTSITVNGDVNRSFLKTQLRNADLGIDGIDPYYEKSFTFDRRYAVNWDLAKRLTLDYTANVNAIIDEPEGDINTEIKKDSVWNNFKKFGRIKNYTHSITAGYTVPFDKLPLTNWISSEVDYTTTFNWKAGAIGQRDTLGNSADNMRKYGLTGKLDLVKLYNNIGVLQKINTPTRSRTRPGNNQAQADTTQRKSLSEIPLWKGVLRTLMSLRSINFNYSRTEGTILPGYMPDVYLFGLDRGFENPGLGFVLGSQDNNIRNVLANNSLYAPSQFLTTPFQQNRTTNYGFDALVEPFQDFRITFTGRKNYTENYQEIFRNDPANGNFISINPNRTGTYGVSFMMIKTAFEKDNADHTSNLFNNFENYRGILKQRLDGLNANGDYSLNSQEVVIPAFVAAYTGKGPGDVGFSPFPKLPIPNWTVNYNGLSKLPGVSDVFNTFALSHSYYSQYDVSNFVNSPLYTTGLTLDYSLRDAGLASQFNDNGDLVSVYLAQQVMLTERMAPFVGLNMRTKSNWTVSMKYDRERNIGLNLSNIQITERQKKDFTLNIGFAKSGVQIPFRINGRRESLPNELRFNMGLSISDTKVVQRRIDEDPIITDGIKTFRLNPTVNYKISEALLITFYFDRSINDPRVSTSFLNARTTFGGRIQFSLSQ
;
A
#
# COMPACT_ATOMS: atom_id res chain seq x y z
N ARG A 1 -21.75 47.26 25.14
CA ARG A 1 -20.96 46.75 23.99
C ARG A 1 -21.78 45.63 23.35
N ASN A 2 -22.59 45.91 22.33
CA ASN A 2 -23.64 44.98 21.89
C ASN A 2 -23.26 44.10 20.69
N ASN A 3 -22.00 44.13 20.24
CA ASN A 3 -21.47 43.33 19.11
C ASN A 3 -22.27 43.43 17.79
N ILE A 4 -23.10 44.46 17.64
CA ILE A 4 -23.83 44.78 16.41
C ILE A 4 -22.88 45.55 15.50
N VAL A 5 -22.67 45.05 14.29
CA VAL A 5 -21.79 45.66 13.28
C VAL A 5 -22.57 46.41 12.22
N ASP A 6 -23.81 45.96 11.94
CA ASP A 6 -24.69 46.58 10.94
C ASP A 6 -26.17 46.37 11.31
N LYS A 7 -27.03 47.24 10.78
CA LYS A 7 -28.49 47.20 10.91
C LYS A 7 -29.14 47.64 9.61
N VAL A 8 -29.86 46.73 8.95
CA VAL A 8 -30.66 47.03 7.77
C VAL A 8 -32.14 47.00 8.14
N THR A 9 -32.90 48.04 7.82
CA THR A 9 -34.35 48.08 8.08
C THR A 9 -35.10 48.16 6.76
N ASN A 10 -35.97 47.18 6.53
CA ASN A 10 -36.80 47.09 5.33
C ASN A 10 -38.28 47.14 5.73
N ASP A 11 -39.10 47.76 4.89
CA ASP A 11 -40.55 47.64 4.99
C ASP A 11 -40.99 46.33 4.32
N VAL A 12 -41.56 45.42 5.10
CA VAL A 12 -42.08 44.14 4.62
C VAL A 12 -43.55 44.05 5.02
N ASN A 13 -44.44 44.15 4.04
CA ASN A 13 -45.89 44.11 4.22
C ASN A 13 -46.45 45.20 5.16
N GLY A 14 -45.82 46.38 5.22
CA GLY A 14 -46.26 47.52 6.05
C GLY A 14 -45.67 47.54 7.46
N ASP A 15 -44.92 46.50 7.85
CA ASP A 15 -44.16 46.44 9.10
C ASP A 15 -42.69 46.77 8.83
N GLN A 16 -42.09 47.62 9.69
CA GLN A 16 -40.65 47.85 9.68
C GLN A 16 -39.92 46.67 10.31
N VAL A 17 -39.24 45.88 9.47
CA VAL A 17 -38.43 44.73 9.91
C VAL A 17 -36.96 45.11 9.87
N SER A 18 -36.30 45.11 11.03
CA SER A 18 -34.86 45.31 11.14
C SER A 18 -34.11 43.97 11.22
N TRP A 19 -33.05 43.84 10.41
CA TRP A 19 -32.06 42.77 10.48
C TRP A 19 -30.79 43.31 11.13
N TYR A 20 -30.40 42.67 12.25
CA TYR A 20 -29.18 43.03 12.99
C TYR A 20 -28.07 42.03 12.66
N LEU A 21 -26.91 42.55 12.25
CA LEU A 21 -25.71 41.73 12.05
C LEU A 21 -24.86 41.74 13.33
N PHE A 22 -24.83 40.60 14.02
CA PHE A 22 -23.96 40.39 15.18
C PHE A 22 -22.63 39.77 14.75
N ARG A 23 -21.50 40.36 15.16
CA ARG A 23 -20.17 39.73 15.08
C ARG A 23 -19.55 39.64 16.47
N ILE A 24 -19.53 38.44 17.03
CA ILE A 24 -19.03 38.18 18.39
C ILE A 24 -17.58 37.69 18.30
N PRO A 25 -16.59 38.42 18.88
CA PRO A 25 -15.19 38.02 18.81
C PRO A 25 -14.90 36.85 19.76
N VAL A 26 -14.85 35.64 19.22
CA VAL A 26 -14.66 34.41 20.01
C VAL A 26 -13.37 34.41 20.84
N ARG A 27 -12.31 35.10 20.38
CA ARG A 27 -11.01 35.18 21.07
C ARG A 27 -10.95 36.20 22.20
N LYS A 28 -11.94 37.09 22.34
CA LYS A 28 -12.05 38.07 23.43
C LYS A 28 -13.33 37.78 24.23
N PRO A 29 -13.39 36.68 25.01
CA PRO A 29 -14.59 36.31 25.75
C PRO A 29 -14.83 37.26 26.92
N ASP A 30 -16.10 37.59 27.19
CA ASP A 30 -16.47 38.39 28.38
C ASP A 30 -16.28 37.62 29.69
N ARG A 31 -16.41 36.28 29.64
CA ARG A 31 -16.20 35.38 30.79
C ARG A 31 -15.60 34.05 30.35
N VAL A 32 -14.61 33.60 31.10
CA VAL A 32 -14.03 32.26 30.99
C VAL A 32 -14.47 31.43 32.19
N GLN A 33 -15.04 30.24 31.97
CA GLN A 33 -15.32 29.27 33.03
C GLN A 33 -14.51 27.98 32.84
N GLY A 34 -13.83 27.54 33.91
CA GLY A 34 -12.90 26.42 33.88
C GLY A 34 -11.50 26.80 33.38
N ASN A 35 -10.64 25.80 33.20
CA ASN A 35 -9.24 25.98 32.80
C ASN A 35 -9.06 25.89 31.29
N ILE A 36 -9.63 26.85 30.54
CA ILE A 36 -9.36 26.95 29.10
C ILE A 36 -8.00 27.64 28.88
N ASN A 37 -7.06 26.91 28.29
CA ASN A 37 -5.72 27.45 27.97
C ASN A 37 -5.63 27.97 26.53
N GLY A 38 -6.72 27.85 25.74
CA GLY A 38 -6.79 28.38 24.37
C GLY A 38 -7.91 27.74 23.52
N PHE A 39 -8.05 28.23 22.29
CA PHE A 39 -9.13 27.85 21.36
C PHE A 39 -8.76 26.73 20.37
N LYS A 40 -7.82 25.84 20.72
CA LYS A 40 -7.34 24.76 19.83
C LYS A 40 -8.31 23.57 19.71
N SER A 41 -9.15 23.33 20.73
CA SER A 41 -10.07 22.18 20.77
C SER A 41 -11.44 22.62 21.29
N ILE A 42 -12.28 23.14 20.39
CA ILE A 42 -13.67 23.51 20.68
C ILE A 42 -14.57 22.45 20.05
N ARG A 43 -15.37 21.74 20.87
CA ARG A 43 -16.22 20.62 20.40
C ARG A 43 -17.70 20.99 20.26
N TYR A 44 -18.19 21.89 21.12
CA TYR A 44 -19.60 22.20 21.23
C TYR A 44 -19.79 23.70 21.34
N VAL A 45 -20.87 24.20 20.73
CA VAL A 45 -21.41 25.53 20.95
C VAL A 45 -22.74 25.36 21.66
N ARG A 46 -22.96 26.08 22.75
CA ARG A 46 -24.23 26.09 23.47
C ARG A 46 -24.74 27.52 23.55
N THR A 47 -25.91 27.75 22.98
CA THR A 47 -26.65 29.01 23.11
C THR A 47 -27.79 28.80 24.08
N TYR A 48 -27.91 29.68 25.07
CA TYR A 48 -29.05 29.72 25.99
C TYR A 48 -29.55 31.16 26.05
N LEU A 49 -30.88 31.30 26.11
CA LEU A 49 -31.58 32.58 26.18
C LEU A 49 -32.08 32.73 27.62
N THR A 50 -31.75 33.84 28.27
CA THR A 50 -32.13 34.14 29.64
C THR A 50 -32.62 35.59 29.72
N ASP A 51 -33.30 35.93 30.81
CA ASP A 51 -33.69 37.31 31.16
C ASP A 51 -34.68 37.96 30.18
N PHE A 52 -35.58 37.17 29.58
CA PHE A 52 -36.74 37.66 28.83
C PHE A 52 -37.99 37.67 29.71
N ASP A 53 -38.66 38.81 29.82
CA ASP A 53 -39.91 38.95 30.59
C ASP A 53 -41.13 38.32 29.90
N GLU A 54 -41.08 38.18 28.58
CA GLU A 54 -42.13 37.59 27.74
C GLU A 54 -41.54 36.54 26.75
N PRO A 55 -42.34 35.58 26.24
CA PRO A 55 -41.86 34.64 25.23
C PRO A 55 -41.41 35.34 23.95
N VAL A 56 -40.10 35.28 23.65
CA VAL A 56 -39.50 35.86 22.44
C VAL A 56 -39.16 34.79 21.41
N VAL A 57 -39.42 35.10 20.13
CA VAL A 57 -38.99 34.28 18.97
C VAL A 57 -37.82 34.97 18.29
N LEU A 58 -36.64 34.36 18.35
CA LEU A 58 -35.46 34.81 17.59
C LEU A 58 -35.36 34.05 16.27
N ARG A 59 -35.25 34.78 15.16
CA ARG A 59 -35.05 34.21 13.82
C ARG A 59 -33.63 34.47 13.35
N PHE A 60 -32.81 33.43 13.28
CA PHE A 60 -31.45 33.50 12.76
C PHE A 60 -31.45 33.10 11.28
N VAL A 61 -31.26 34.07 10.38
CA VAL A 61 -31.13 33.78 8.93
C VAL A 61 -29.85 33.03 8.62
N ASN A 62 -28.76 33.42 9.27
CA ASN A 62 -27.45 32.81 9.08
C ASN A 62 -26.68 32.80 10.40
N PHE A 63 -26.58 31.63 11.03
CA PHE A 63 -25.79 31.41 12.23
C PHE A 63 -24.57 30.56 11.86
N ARG A 64 -23.40 31.21 11.76
CA ARG A 64 -22.14 30.57 11.32
C ARG A 64 -20.96 31.09 12.12
N MET A 65 -19.91 30.28 12.21
CA MET A 65 -18.58 30.76 12.58
C MET A 65 -17.88 31.33 11.35
N VAL A 66 -17.28 32.51 11.47
CA VAL A 66 -16.50 33.15 10.41
C VAL A 66 -15.05 33.23 10.85
N GLY A 67 -14.14 32.75 10.01
CA GLY A 67 -12.70 32.87 10.21
C GLY A 67 -12.10 33.87 9.23
N SER A 68 -11.21 34.74 9.72
CA SER A 68 -10.39 35.59 8.85
C SER A 68 -9.16 34.82 8.36
N GLN A 69 -8.79 34.99 7.09
CA GLN A 69 -7.50 34.53 6.57
C GLN A 69 -6.34 35.42 7.04
N TRP A 70 -6.65 36.70 7.30
CA TRP A 70 -5.72 37.67 7.84
C TRP A 70 -5.69 37.56 9.36
N ARG A 71 -4.49 37.47 9.93
CA ARG A 71 -4.24 37.32 11.37
C ARG A 71 -3.68 38.62 11.92
N THR A 72 -4.09 39.01 13.11
CA THR A 72 -3.49 40.13 13.83
C THR A 72 -2.04 39.81 14.17
N PHE A 73 -1.12 40.72 13.85
CA PHE A 73 0.25 40.68 14.34
C PHE A 73 0.26 41.13 15.80
N GLN A 74 0.80 40.32 16.71
CA GLN A 74 0.71 40.56 18.16
C GLN A 74 1.98 41.17 18.77
N GLU A 75 3.10 41.16 18.04
CA GLU A 75 4.35 41.76 18.50
C GLU A 75 4.37 43.27 18.24
N SER A 76 5.27 43.96 18.92
CA SER A 76 5.41 45.41 18.78
C SER A 76 5.95 45.79 17.40
N LEU A 77 5.30 46.77 16.76
CA LEU A 77 5.74 47.40 15.51
C LEU A 77 6.17 48.86 15.75
N TYR A 78 6.48 49.20 17.00
CA TYR A 78 6.96 50.53 17.37
C TYR A 78 8.22 50.88 16.55
N GLU A 79 8.32 52.14 16.15
CA GLU A 79 9.44 52.64 15.35
C GLU A 79 10.79 52.29 16.00
N LYS A 80 11.77 51.80 15.22
CA LYS A 80 13.10 51.45 15.73
C LYS A 80 13.98 52.71 15.79
N GLY A 81 14.46 53.10 16.98
CA GLY A 81 15.37 54.25 17.14
C GLY A 81 15.99 54.38 18.54
N LEU A 82 16.75 55.46 18.77
CA LEU A 82 17.42 55.77 20.04
C LEU A 82 16.47 56.49 21.03
N PHE A 83 15.39 55.82 21.42
CA PHE A 83 14.41 56.31 22.41
C PHE A 83 13.89 55.16 23.28
N GLU A 84 13.39 55.47 24.49
CA GLU A 84 12.78 54.45 25.36
C GLU A 84 11.55 53.85 24.66
N VAL A 85 11.54 52.52 24.52
CA VAL A 85 10.37 51.79 24.03
C VAL A 85 9.34 51.77 25.17
N PRO A 86 8.16 52.39 25.00
CA PRO A 86 7.13 52.41 26.04
C PRO A 86 6.58 51.00 26.30
N GLU A 87 5.98 50.78 27.49
CA GLU A 87 5.38 49.48 27.81
C GLU A 87 4.32 49.06 26.77
N PRO A 88 4.22 47.75 26.44
CA PRO A 88 3.27 47.24 25.47
C PRO A 88 1.83 47.62 25.85
N SER A 89 1.20 48.48 25.06
CA SER A 89 -0.23 48.75 25.15
C SER A 89 -1.01 47.98 24.10
N ASP A 90 -2.19 47.46 24.47
CA ASP A 90 -3.14 46.83 23.56
C ASP A 90 -4.22 47.84 23.13
N PRO A 91 -3.98 48.70 22.11
CA PRO A 91 -5.05 49.48 21.50
C PRO A 91 -6.09 48.50 20.96
N ASN A 92 -7.37 48.88 21.00
CA ASN A 92 -8.45 47.99 20.58
C ASN A 92 -8.45 47.80 19.06
N PHE A 93 -7.56 46.93 18.57
CA PHE A 93 -7.41 46.60 17.17
C PHE A 93 -8.35 45.47 16.79
N THR A 94 -9.24 45.73 15.84
CA THR A 94 -10.21 44.73 15.36
C THR A 94 -10.11 44.57 13.86
N VAL A 95 -10.24 43.31 13.42
CA VAL A 95 -10.17 42.93 12.01
C VAL A 95 -11.56 42.50 11.57
N GLY A 96 -12.10 43.20 10.59
CA GLY A 96 -13.39 42.97 9.98
C GLY A 96 -13.29 42.74 8.49
N VAL A 97 -14.46 42.49 7.90
CA VAL A 97 -14.65 42.46 6.45
C VAL A 97 -15.86 43.32 6.14
N VAL A 98 -15.73 44.21 5.18
CA VAL A 98 -16.84 44.95 4.56
C VAL A 98 -17.12 44.35 3.19
N SER A 99 -18.39 44.27 2.80
CA SER A 99 -18.77 43.66 1.53
C SER A 99 -19.90 44.40 0.84
N ILE A 100 -19.98 44.26 -0.49
CA ILE A 100 -21.03 44.92 -1.28
C ILE A 100 -22.44 44.37 -0.99
N GLU A 101 -22.54 43.11 -0.58
CA GLU A 101 -23.83 42.48 -0.25
C GLU A 101 -24.33 42.85 1.15
N ASP A 102 -23.43 42.94 2.13
CA ASP A 102 -23.80 43.21 3.52
C ASP A 102 -23.76 44.70 3.88
N ASN A 103 -22.90 45.53 3.27
CA ASN A 103 -22.55 46.89 3.72
C ASN A 103 -22.71 47.98 2.64
N SER A 104 -23.59 47.77 1.64
CA SER A 104 -23.80 48.73 0.55
C SER A 104 -24.71 49.92 0.89
N GLN A 105 -25.34 49.92 2.07
CA GLN A 105 -26.18 51.04 2.52
C GLN A 105 -25.38 51.95 3.47
N PRO A 106 -25.58 53.29 3.39
CA PRO A 106 -24.98 54.20 4.35
C PRO A 106 -25.58 53.95 5.74
N ALA A 107 -24.71 53.79 6.74
CA ALA A 107 -25.07 53.67 8.15
C ALA A 107 -24.74 54.98 8.87
N ASP A 108 -25.36 55.25 10.03
CA ASP A 108 -25.11 56.47 10.81
C ASP A 108 -23.60 56.67 11.07
N GLY A 109 -23.03 57.69 10.43
CA GLY A 109 -21.61 58.07 10.57
C GLY A 109 -20.59 57.24 9.77
N ARG A 110 -21.00 56.37 8.83
CA ARG A 110 -20.07 55.56 8.01
C ARG A 110 -20.40 55.61 6.50
N PRO A 111 -19.39 55.69 5.62
CA PRO A 111 -19.61 55.61 4.17
C PRO A 111 -20.11 54.23 3.74
N PRO A 112 -20.94 54.12 2.68
CA PRO A 112 -21.34 52.84 2.12
C PRO A 112 -20.18 52.14 1.40
N TYR A 113 -20.14 50.81 1.43
CA TYR A 113 -19.17 50.06 0.64
C TYR A 113 -19.56 50.07 -0.84
N VAL A 114 -18.73 50.69 -1.67
CA VAL A 114 -18.84 50.71 -3.13
C VAL A 114 -17.64 50.02 -3.76
N LEU A 115 -17.82 49.45 -4.95
CA LEU A 115 -16.74 48.80 -5.69
C LEU A 115 -15.65 49.84 -6.02
N PRO A 116 -14.34 49.51 -5.87
CA PRO A 116 -13.28 50.41 -6.32
C PRO A 116 -13.41 50.75 -7.81
N PRO A 117 -12.99 51.96 -8.23
CA PRO A 117 -12.99 52.37 -9.62
C PRO A 117 -12.31 51.31 -10.53
N GLY A 118 -12.96 50.96 -11.64
CA GLY A 118 -12.45 49.98 -12.60
C GLY A 118 -12.70 48.49 -12.26
N ILE A 119 -13.11 48.15 -11.03
CA ILE A 119 -13.37 46.76 -10.62
C ILE A 119 -14.82 46.35 -10.92
N LYS A 120 -14.98 45.14 -11.46
CA LYS A 120 -16.29 44.54 -11.77
C LYS A 120 -16.43 43.24 -11.01
N ARG A 121 -17.64 42.99 -10.48
CA ARG A 121 -17.97 41.73 -9.79
C ARG A 121 -17.85 40.54 -10.73
N ASP A 122 -17.21 39.48 -10.24
CA ASP A 122 -17.14 38.18 -10.91
C ASP A 122 -18.51 37.56 -11.15
N ARG A 123 -18.64 36.81 -12.25
CA ARG A 123 -19.84 36.04 -12.61
C ARG A 123 -19.56 34.54 -12.50
N ASP A 124 -20.54 33.79 -11.99
CA ASP A 124 -20.47 32.33 -11.94
C ASP A 124 -20.98 31.70 -13.25
N ASN A 125 -20.05 31.29 -14.11
CA ASN A 125 -20.36 30.67 -15.41
C ASN A 125 -20.83 29.20 -15.29
N THR A 126 -20.86 28.61 -14.10
CA THR A 126 -21.32 27.22 -13.91
C THR A 126 -22.83 27.10 -13.73
N SER A 127 -23.50 28.22 -13.42
CA SER A 127 -24.95 28.29 -13.28
C SER A 127 -25.62 28.74 -14.58
N THR A 128 -26.79 28.16 -14.89
CA THR A 128 -27.63 28.64 -16.00
C THR A 128 -28.28 29.99 -15.73
N VAL A 129 -28.27 30.45 -14.47
CA VAL A 129 -28.74 31.78 -14.04
C VAL A 129 -27.53 32.66 -13.77
N GLU A 130 -27.54 33.91 -14.25
CA GLU A 130 -26.47 34.87 -13.99
C GLU A 130 -26.40 35.18 -12.49
N ARG A 131 -25.35 34.68 -11.82
CA ARG A 131 -25.06 34.96 -10.41
C ARG A 131 -23.76 35.75 -10.31
N ARG A 132 -23.82 36.90 -9.64
CA ARG A 132 -22.63 37.71 -9.32
C ARG A 132 -22.06 37.24 -7.99
N ARG A 133 -20.74 37.11 -7.90
CA ARG A 133 -20.06 36.78 -6.64
C ARG A 133 -19.99 38.00 -5.72
N ASN A 134 -19.88 37.76 -4.42
CA ASN A 134 -19.73 38.83 -3.45
C ASN A 134 -18.33 39.44 -3.58
N GLU A 135 -18.23 40.76 -3.43
CA GLU A 135 -16.99 41.54 -3.38
C GLU A 135 -16.74 41.96 -1.93
N GLN A 136 -15.52 41.78 -1.43
CA GLN A 136 -15.18 42.01 -0.02
C GLN A 136 -13.84 42.72 0.14
N SER A 137 -13.74 43.64 1.09
CA SER A 137 -12.50 44.31 1.49
C SER A 137 -12.18 44.04 2.96
N LEU A 138 -10.88 43.99 3.27
CA LEU A 138 -10.37 43.90 4.62
C LEU A 138 -10.59 45.23 5.34
N GLN A 139 -11.26 45.20 6.50
CA GLN A 139 -11.43 46.37 7.35
C GLN A 139 -10.55 46.24 8.60
N LEU A 140 -9.69 47.24 8.82
CA LEU A 140 -8.91 47.40 10.04
C LEU A 140 -9.47 48.57 10.82
N TYR A 141 -9.83 48.35 12.08
CA TYR A 141 -10.23 49.42 13.01
C TYR A 141 -9.23 49.49 14.14
N VAL A 142 -8.73 50.70 14.39
CA VAL A 142 -7.82 50.99 15.50
C VAL A 142 -8.37 52.13 16.34
N GLU A 143 -8.38 51.93 17.66
CA GLU A 143 -8.85 52.90 18.64
C GLU A 143 -7.66 53.31 19.52
N GLY A 144 -7.31 54.60 19.50
CA GLY A 144 -6.22 55.17 20.29
C GLY A 144 -4.82 54.67 19.91
N LEU A 145 -4.46 54.70 18.63
CA LEU A 145 -3.11 54.36 18.15
C LEU A 145 -2.11 55.43 18.57
N ARG A 146 -1.17 55.10 19.47
CA ARG A 146 -0.15 56.03 20.00
C ARG A 146 0.80 56.52 18.91
N ASP A 147 1.39 57.70 19.13
CA ASP A 147 2.48 58.24 18.30
C ASP A 147 3.62 57.20 18.17
N ARG A 148 4.17 57.05 16.97
CA ARG A 148 5.22 56.06 16.58
C ARG A 148 4.84 54.59 16.69
N ASP A 149 3.57 54.28 17.00
CA ASP A 149 3.08 52.92 17.07
C ASP A 149 2.37 52.51 15.78
N ALA A 150 2.36 51.20 15.51
CA ALA A 150 1.75 50.61 14.33
C ALA A 150 1.02 49.30 14.68
N ARG A 151 -0.10 49.03 13.99
CA ARG A 151 -0.82 47.75 14.10
C ARG A 151 -1.04 47.19 12.72
N ALA A 152 -0.90 45.87 12.61
CA ALA A 152 -0.97 45.21 11.32
C ALA A 152 -1.67 43.86 11.40
N VAL A 153 -2.14 43.44 10.24
CA VAL A 153 -2.52 42.06 9.98
C VAL A 153 -1.57 41.44 8.99
N TYR A 154 -1.38 40.14 9.09
CA TYR A 154 -0.55 39.40 8.18
C TYR A 154 -1.28 38.19 7.60
N LYS A 155 -0.79 37.78 6.43
CA LYS A 155 -1.16 36.55 5.75
C LYS A 155 0.12 35.87 5.29
N THR A 156 0.22 34.59 5.60
CA THR A 156 1.29 33.76 5.05
C THR A 156 0.90 33.35 3.63
N VAL A 157 1.80 33.58 2.69
CA VAL A 157 1.66 33.22 1.28
C VAL A 157 2.87 32.40 0.84
N ASN A 158 2.85 31.91 -0.39
CA ASN A 158 4.02 31.35 -1.06
C ASN A 158 3.89 31.81 -2.51
N MET A 159 4.38 33.02 -2.76
CA MET A 159 4.18 33.73 -4.01
C MET A 159 5.52 34.18 -4.56
N ASP A 160 5.65 34.02 -5.87
CA ASP A 160 6.80 34.46 -6.63
C ASP A 160 6.39 35.70 -7.41
N MET A 161 6.94 36.84 -7.01
CA MET A 161 6.56 38.17 -7.52
C MET A 161 7.59 38.74 -8.51
N ILE A 162 8.73 38.06 -8.72
CA ILE A 162 9.84 38.56 -9.55
C ILE A 162 9.44 38.86 -11.00
N ASN A 163 8.58 38.04 -11.59
CA ASN A 163 8.19 38.18 -12.98
C ASN A 163 7.07 39.21 -13.21
N TYR A 164 6.67 39.97 -12.19
CA TYR A 164 5.71 41.06 -12.28
C TYR A 164 6.43 42.40 -12.16
N GLY A 165 5.81 43.46 -12.67
CA GLY A 165 6.41 44.80 -12.74
C GLY A 165 5.91 45.75 -11.68
N ARG A 166 4.64 45.64 -11.25
CA ARG A 166 4.02 46.59 -10.31
C ARG A 166 3.15 45.91 -9.26
N LEU A 167 3.10 46.52 -8.08
CA LEU A 167 2.20 46.19 -6.99
C LEU A 167 1.09 47.25 -6.91
N GLN A 168 -0.17 46.80 -6.87
CA GLN A 168 -1.34 47.66 -6.79
C GLN A 168 -2.27 47.26 -5.64
N MET A 169 -2.79 48.24 -4.89
CA MET A 169 -3.78 48.03 -3.83
C MET A 169 -4.58 49.30 -3.56
N PHE A 170 -5.90 49.18 -3.48
CA PHE A 170 -6.77 50.30 -3.10
C PHE A 170 -6.89 50.40 -1.60
N LEU A 171 -6.79 51.63 -1.09
CA LEU A 171 -6.95 51.95 0.32
C LEU A 171 -8.02 53.03 0.50
N HIS A 172 -8.90 52.82 1.46
CA HIS A 172 -9.87 53.80 1.93
C HIS A 172 -9.62 54.03 3.42
N ALA A 173 -9.76 55.27 3.87
CA ALA A 173 -9.66 55.60 5.28
C ALA A 173 -10.81 56.53 5.68
N ASP A 174 -11.38 56.26 6.85
CA ASP A 174 -12.41 57.08 7.49
C ASP A 174 -12.15 57.14 9.00
N SER A 175 -12.50 58.26 9.65
CA SER A 175 -12.27 58.46 11.08
C SER A 175 -13.46 59.14 11.72
N PRO A 176 -13.82 58.79 12.98
CA PRO A 176 -14.74 59.59 13.77
C PRO A 176 -14.14 60.94 14.18
N ASP A 177 -12.81 61.07 14.16
CA ASP A 177 -12.05 62.27 14.51
C ASP A 177 -11.67 63.04 13.24
N ASN A 178 -11.49 64.35 13.35
CA ASN A 178 -11.13 65.20 12.20
C ASN A 178 -9.61 65.19 11.96
N LEU A 179 -9.11 64.17 11.27
CA LEU A 179 -7.69 63.99 10.95
C LEU A 179 -7.30 64.71 9.64
N GLN A 180 -6.22 65.49 9.65
CA GLN A 180 -5.70 66.12 8.43
C GLN A 180 -5.02 65.11 7.49
N PRO A 181 -4.96 65.37 6.16
CA PRO A 181 -4.26 64.50 5.23
C PRO A 181 -2.78 64.29 5.63
N GLY A 182 -2.36 63.03 5.73
CA GLY A 182 -0.99 62.65 6.08
C GLY A 182 -0.67 62.53 7.57
N GLU A 183 -1.62 62.80 8.48
CA GLU A 183 -1.44 62.54 9.92
C GLU A 183 -1.30 61.05 10.26
N VAL A 184 -1.84 60.17 9.43
CA VAL A 184 -1.72 58.71 9.58
C VAL A 184 -1.34 58.07 8.24
N THR A 185 -0.64 56.94 8.32
CA THR A 185 -0.13 56.22 7.15
C THR A 185 -0.64 54.78 7.14
N ALA A 186 -0.74 54.21 5.94
CA ALA A 186 -0.86 52.77 5.76
C ALA A 186 0.43 52.22 5.16
N PHE A 187 0.76 50.97 5.46
CA PHE A 187 1.90 50.32 4.85
C PHE A 187 1.59 48.88 4.46
N ILE A 188 2.31 48.39 3.46
CA ILE A 188 2.36 46.98 3.10
C ILE A 188 3.80 46.45 3.22
N ARG A 189 4.00 45.35 3.95
CA ARG A 189 5.27 44.60 3.95
C ARG A 189 5.19 43.33 3.13
N LEU A 190 6.26 43.08 2.39
CA LEU A 190 6.46 41.92 1.54
C LEU A 190 7.84 41.33 1.84
N GLY A 191 7.95 40.02 2.07
CA GLY A 191 9.25 39.39 2.25
C GLY A 191 9.17 37.94 2.72
N THR A 192 10.28 37.46 3.28
CA THR A 192 10.42 36.11 3.84
C THR A 192 9.98 36.07 5.31
N ASP A 193 10.02 37.20 6.01
CA ASP A 193 9.55 37.34 7.38
C ASP A 193 8.82 38.68 7.63
N PHE A 194 8.53 39.01 8.89
CA PHE A 194 7.75 40.19 9.28
C PHE A 194 8.61 41.37 9.79
N THR A 195 9.84 41.14 10.21
CA THR A 195 10.61 42.05 11.10
C THR A 195 12.11 42.15 10.78
N GLU A 196 12.69 41.19 10.07
CA GLU A 196 14.13 41.13 9.78
C GLU A 196 14.43 41.23 8.27
N ASN A 197 13.61 40.63 7.40
CA ASN A 197 13.80 40.55 5.95
C ASN A 197 12.49 40.91 5.21
N TYR A 198 12.29 42.21 4.96
CA TYR A 198 11.12 42.72 4.25
C TYR A 198 11.40 44.00 3.46
N TYR A 199 10.61 44.19 2.40
CA TYR A 199 10.32 45.50 1.80
C TYR A 199 9.05 46.06 2.44
N GLU A 200 9.04 47.34 2.77
CA GLU A 200 7.85 48.06 3.22
C GLU A 200 7.57 49.23 2.28
N VAL A 201 6.32 49.36 1.86
CA VAL A 201 5.83 50.51 1.10
C VAL A 201 4.79 51.21 1.95
N GLU A 202 5.10 52.44 2.35
CA GLU A 202 4.25 53.28 3.19
C GLU A 202 3.66 54.44 2.39
N VAL A 203 2.36 54.69 2.58
CA VAL A 203 1.58 55.74 1.90
C VAL A 203 0.83 56.61 2.93
N PRO A 204 0.89 57.95 2.83
CA PRO A 204 0.09 58.84 3.67
C PRO A 204 -1.39 58.78 3.28
N LEU A 205 -2.28 58.72 4.27
CA LEU A 205 -3.72 58.58 4.06
C LEU A 205 -4.45 59.92 4.10
N THR A 206 -5.45 60.05 3.24
CA THR A 206 -6.46 61.11 3.26
C THR A 206 -7.81 60.52 3.67
N MET A 207 -8.48 61.14 4.63
CA MET A 207 -9.78 60.68 5.15
C MET A 207 -10.94 61.04 4.23
N THR A 208 -11.89 60.12 4.12
CA THR A 208 -13.16 60.32 3.40
C THR A 208 -14.14 61.10 4.26
N GLN A 209 -14.86 62.07 3.69
CA GLN A 209 -15.80 62.90 4.44
C GLN A 209 -17.17 62.22 4.62
N THR A 210 -17.86 62.54 5.71
CA THR A 210 -19.19 61.99 5.98
C THR A 210 -20.20 62.42 4.91
N GLY A 211 -20.86 61.45 4.27
CA GLY A 211 -21.87 61.68 3.22
C GLY A 211 -21.37 61.47 1.79
N GLU A 212 -20.09 61.20 1.59
CA GLU A 212 -19.56 60.81 0.28
C GLU A 212 -20.04 59.41 -0.11
N ILE A 213 -20.45 59.25 -1.38
CA ILE A 213 -21.01 58.00 -1.92
C ILE A 213 -20.42 57.61 -3.28
N SER A 214 -19.62 58.49 -3.90
CA SER A 214 -19.01 58.21 -5.21
C SER A 214 -17.82 57.25 -5.06
N PRO A 215 -17.63 56.26 -5.96
CA PRO A 215 -16.47 55.37 -5.93
C PRO A 215 -15.12 56.07 -5.86
N ASP A 216 -14.92 57.16 -6.60
CA ASP A 216 -13.64 57.90 -6.63
C ASP A 216 -13.40 58.72 -5.35
N GLN A 217 -14.46 59.03 -4.60
CA GLN A 217 -14.36 59.70 -3.29
C GLN A 217 -14.09 58.69 -2.17
N ILE A 218 -14.75 57.52 -2.23
CA ILE A 218 -14.50 56.43 -1.28
C ILE A 218 -13.10 55.84 -1.49
N TRP A 219 -12.65 55.64 -2.72
CA TRP A 219 -11.34 55.08 -3.03
C TRP A 219 -10.47 56.14 -3.73
N PRO A 220 -9.95 57.14 -3.00
CA PRO A 220 -9.21 58.22 -3.62
C PRO A 220 -7.86 57.74 -4.14
N GLU A 221 -7.50 58.14 -5.36
CA GLU A 221 -6.24 57.75 -6.03
C GLU A 221 -4.98 58.12 -5.21
N ILE A 222 -5.05 59.16 -4.38
CA ILE A 222 -3.95 59.54 -3.48
C ILE A 222 -3.63 58.45 -2.45
N ASN A 223 -4.63 57.68 -2.00
CA ASN A 223 -4.45 56.58 -1.05
C ASN A 223 -4.07 55.26 -1.73
N GLU A 224 -4.24 55.13 -3.06
CA GLU A 224 -3.87 53.92 -3.79
C GLU A 224 -2.35 53.68 -3.75
N ILE A 225 -1.95 52.44 -3.45
CA ILE A 225 -0.57 51.99 -3.64
C ILE A 225 -0.46 51.47 -5.07
N ASP A 226 0.36 52.13 -5.88
CA ASP A 226 0.76 51.72 -7.22
C ASP A 226 2.26 52.03 -7.39
N ILE A 227 3.11 51.02 -7.16
CA ILE A 227 4.57 51.14 -7.15
C ILE A 227 5.22 50.07 -8.03
N ALA A 228 6.31 50.42 -8.73
CA ALA A 228 7.07 49.46 -9.52
C ALA A 228 7.99 48.63 -8.62
N PHE A 229 8.10 47.32 -8.89
CA PHE A 229 9.04 46.46 -8.17
C PHE A 229 10.50 46.85 -8.43
N SER A 230 10.80 47.43 -9.60
CA SER A 230 12.12 48.01 -9.90
C SER A 230 12.57 49.03 -8.85
N ASP A 231 11.64 49.83 -8.33
CA ASP A 231 11.94 50.88 -7.35
C ASP A 231 12.33 50.27 -6.00
N LEU A 232 11.75 49.11 -5.65
CA LEU A 232 12.15 48.35 -4.46
C LEU A 232 13.55 47.74 -4.62
N TYR A 233 13.83 47.17 -5.80
CA TYR A 233 15.14 46.59 -6.11
C TYR A 233 16.24 47.65 -6.13
N GLU A 234 15.95 48.83 -6.69
CA GLU A 234 16.87 49.96 -6.71
C GLU A 234 17.15 50.45 -5.28
N ALA A 235 16.14 50.59 -4.42
CA ALA A 235 16.35 50.94 -3.01
C ALA A 235 17.25 49.93 -2.27
N LYS A 236 17.10 48.62 -2.53
CA LYS A 236 17.99 47.58 -1.98
C LYS A 236 19.40 47.67 -2.57
N ALA A 237 19.53 47.92 -3.88
CA ALA A 237 20.81 48.05 -4.56
C ALA A 237 21.59 49.29 -4.08
N GLU A 238 20.93 50.44 -3.90
CA GLU A 238 21.52 51.65 -3.33
C GLU A 238 22.02 51.43 -1.91
N ARG A 239 21.19 50.82 -1.05
CA ARG A 239 21.58 50.45 0.31
C ARG A 239 22.82 49.56 0.32
N ASN A 240 22.85 48.53 -0.53
CA ASN A 240 23.99 47.62 -0.64
C ASN A 240 25.26 48.36 -1.09
N ARG A 241 25.14 49.27 -2.05
CA ARG A 241 26.26 50.10 -2.54
C ARG A 241 26.81 51.03 -1.45
N MET A 242 25.95 51.55 -0.57
CA MET A 242 26.36 52.37 0.59
C MET A 242 26.90 51.53 1.77
N ASN A 243 26.86 50.20 1.68
CA ASN A 243 27.24 49.27 2.75
C ASN A 243 26.54 49.59 4.09
N ALA A 244 25.26 49.98 4.01
CA ALA A 244 24.45 50.28 5.19
C ALA A 244 24.14 49.01 6.01
N ASN A 245 23.93 49.17 7.31
CA ASN A 245 23.68 48.03 8.21
C ASN A 245 22.36 47.33 7.86
N LEU A 246 22.44 46.03 7.54
CA LEU A 246 21.29 45.20 7.13
C LEU A 246 20.21 45.07 8.21
N SER A 247 20.57 45.17 9.50
CA SER A 247 19.61 45.05 10.62
C SER A 247 18.80 46.33 10.87
N LEU A 248 19.21 47.46 10.29
CA LEU A 248 18.53 48.75 10.45
C LEU A 248 17.66 49.06 9.23
N PRO A 249 16.49 49.71 9.41
CA PRO A 249 15.67 50.13 8.30
C PRO A 249 16.36 51.20 7.47
N TYR A 250 16.52 50.94 6.17
CA TYR A 250 16.94 51.93 5.19
C TYR A 250 15.71 52.43 4.44
N THR A 251 15.35 53.71 4.62
CA THR A 251 14.17 54.32 4.00
C THR A 251 14.57 55.35 2.96
N THR A 252 13.96 55.27 1.78
CA THR A 252 14.06 56.27 0.71
C THR A 252 12.67 56.72 0.27
N THR A 253 12.53 57.97 -0.16
CA THR A 253 11.23 58.52 -0.60
C THR A 253 11.15 58.48 -2.12
N ILE A 254 10.17 57.74 -2.64
CA ILE A 254 9.94 57.57 -4.08
C ILE A 254 8.53 58.05 -4.40
N GLY A 255 8.45 59.22 -5.05
CA GLY A 255 7.17 59.88 -5.33
C GLY A 255 6.43 60.23 -4.04
N LYS A 256 5.24 59.63 -3.84
CA LYS A 256 4.42 59.79 -2.63
C LYS A 256 4.67 58.70 -1.56
N TYR A 257 5.52 57.71 -1.85
CA TYR A 257 5.75 56.56 -0.98
C TYR A 257 7.06 56.69 -0.21
N ASN A 258 7.07 56.19 1.02
CA ASN A 258 8.30 55.87 1.72
C ASN A 258 8.56 54.37 1.57
N VAL A 259 9.70 54.03 0.95
CA VAL A 259 10.13 52.65 0.72
C VAL A 259 11.22 52.30 1.70
N THR A 260 10.99 51.28 2.53
CA THR A 260 11.96 50.79 3.51
C THR A 260 12.43 49.38 3.16
N VAL A 261 13.74 49.13 3.27
CA VAL A 261 14.35 47.81 3.09
C VAL A 261 15.07 47.39 4.36
N VAL A 262 14.76 46.19 4.88
CA VAL A 262 15.42 45.59 6.05
C VAL A 262 15.91 44.19 5.69
N GLY A 263 17.15 43.84 6.07
CA GLY A 263 17.73 42.52 5.86
C GLY A 263 18.00 42.17 4.40
N ARG A 264 17.81 40.91 4.03
CA ARG A 264 17.85 40.42 2.64
C ARG A 264 16.47 39.86 2.28
N PRO A 265 15.49 40.74 2.03
CA PRO A 265 14.18 40.29 1.56
C PRO A 265 14.32 39.60 0.20
N ASP A 266 13.38 38.71 -0.11
CA ASP A 266 13.33 37.91 -1.35
C ASP A 266 11.91 37.92 -1.93
N MET A 267 11.79 38.35 -3.18
CA MET A 267 10.59 38.44 -3.99
C MET A 267 10.32 37.18 -4.82
N SER A 268 11.30 36.29 -4.97
CA SER A 268 11.12 34.97 -5.58
C SER A 268 10.27 34.06 -4.70
N SER A 269 10.33 34.28 -3.39
CA SER A 269 9.73 33.45 -2.35
C SER A 269 9.11 34.33 -1.27
N VAL A 270 8.14 35.16 -1.65
CA VAL A 270 7.38 35.97 -0.69
C VAL A 270 6.57 35.01 0.18
N GLN A 271 6.86 35.01 1.48
CA GLN A 271 6.19 34.18 2.48
C GLN A 271 5.21 34.98 3.32
N THR A 272 5.43 36.28 3.43
CA THR A 272 4.70 37.16 4.31
C THR A 272 4.14 38.35 3.53
N LEU A 273 2.84 38.58 3.68
CA LEU A 273 2.18 39.83 3.35
C LEU A 273 1.68 40.43 4.65
N MET A 274 2.04 41.68 4.94
CA MET A 274 1.54 42.40 6.11
C MET A 274 0.91 43.70 5.65
N ILE A 275 -0.31 43.99 6.07
CA ILE A 275 -0.98 45.27 5.83
C ILE A 275 -1.18 45.91 7.19
N GLY A 276 -0.70 47.14 7.36
CA GLY A 276 -0.77 47.84 8.63
C GLY A 276 -1.12 49.30 8.51
N VAL A 277 -1.45 49.86 9.67
CA VAL A 277 -1.72 51.28 9.90
C VAL A 277 -0.71 51.80 10.91
N ARG A 278 -0.25 53.03 10.73
CA ARG A 278 0.76 53.68 11.57
C ARG A 278 0.38 55.12 11.87
N ASN A 279 0.68 55.54 13.10
CA ASN A 279 0.67 56.94 13.51
C ASN A 279 2.13 57.43 13.53
N PRO A 280 2.62 58.08 12.46
CA PRO A 280 4.01 58.53 12.38
C PRO A 280 4.30 59.61 13.43
N SER A 281 5.59 59.84 13.76
CA SER A 281 5.93 60.83 14.77
C SER A 281 5.43 62.23 14.40
N SER A 282 4.60 62.78 15.26
CA SER A 282 3.92 64.06 15.09
C SER A 282 4.28 65.05 16.21
N LEU A 283 4.07 66.35 15.98
CA LEU A 283 4.30 67.38 17.00
C LEU A 283 3.25 67.37 18.12
N ASP A 284 2.07 66.81 17.87
CA ASP A 284 0.96 66.75 18.83
C ASP A 284 1.05 65.53 19.77
N ALA A 285 1.75 64.47 19.36
CA ALA A 285 1.90 63.19 20.05
C ALA A 285 0.55 62.56 20.48
N GLU A 286 -0.54 62.88 19.78
CA GLU A 286 -1.87 62.45 20.15
C GLU A 286 -2.21 61.05 19.61
N PRO A 287 -2.89 60.19 20.39
CA PRO A 287 -3.41 58.92 19.88
C PRO A 287 -4.51 59.14 18.83
N LYS A 288 -4.45 58.43 17.70
CA LYS A 288 -5.42 58.58 16.60
C LYS A 288 -6.36 57.36 16.51
N THR A 289 -7.63 57.58 16.16
CA THR A 289 -8.64 56.52 15.94
C THR A 289 -9.16 56.58 14.52
N PHE A 290 -9.12 55.47 13.77
CA PHE A 290 -9.61 55.45 12.39
C PHE A 290 -9.84 54.02 11.88
N TYR A 291 -10.50 53.94 10.73
CA TYR A 291 -10.74 52.75 9.93
C TYR A 291 -9.87 52.80 8.67
N LEU A 292 -9.34 51.64 8.28
CA LEU A 292 -8.71 51.43 6.98
C LEU A 292 -9.42 50.28 6.28
N TRP A 293 -9.84 50.49 5.03
CA TRP A 293 -10.24 49.39 4.14
C TRP A 293 -9.15 49.15 3.12
N ALA A 294 -8.73 47.91 2.96
CA ALA A 294 -7.76 47.49 1.96
C ALA A 294 -8.41 46.52 0.98
N ASN A 295 -8.41 46.87 -0.31
CA ASN A 295 -9.04 46.06 -1.34
C ASN A 295 -8.14 45.81 -2.55
N GLU A 296 -8.41 44.72 -3.25
CA GLU A 296 -7.81 44.37 -4.55
C GLU A 296 -6.27 44.49 -4.59
N LEU A 297 -5.60 43.80 -3.64
CA LEU A 297 -4.15 43.65 -3.66
C LEU A 297 -3.75 42.75 -4.84
N ARG A 298 -3.14 43.33 -5.87
CA ARG A 298 -2.75 42.64 -7.10
C ARG A 298 -1.34 43.01 -7.54
N VAL A 299 -0.79 42.16 -8.39
CA VAL A 299 0.45 42.42 -9.13
C VAL A 299 0.13 42.51 -10.62
N THR A 300 0.77 43.44 -11.32
CA THR A 300 0.53 43.73 -12.74
C THR A 300 1.84 43.81 -13.52
N ASP A 301 1.77 44.01 -14.84
CA ASP A 301 2.91 44.13 -15.75
C ASP A 301 3.89 42.94 -15.72
N PHE A 302 3.42 41.77 -16.17
CA PHE A 302 4.26 40.59 -16.24
C PHE A 302 5.38 40.73 -17.30
N ASP A 303 6.56 40.16 -17.04
CA ASP A 303 7.67 40.14 -17.99
C ASP A 303 7.26 39.36 -19.26
N SER A 304 7.20 40.08 -20.38
CA SER A 304 6.82 39.56 -21.69
C SER A 304 8.01 39.24 -22.61
N LYS A 305 9.23 39.13 -22.06
CA LYS A 305 10.42 38.76 -22.86
C LYS A 305 10.20 37.40 -23.53
N ALA A 306 10.45 37.37 -24.83
CA ALA A 306 10.37 36.15 -25.62
C ALA A 306 11.57 35.25 -25.32
N GLY A 307 11.29 34.00 -24.94
CA GLY A 307 12.30 32.94 -24.89
C GLY A 307 12.30 32.12 -26.17
N TRP A 308 13.44 31.50 -26.49
CA TRP A 308 13.55 30.53 -27.57
C TRP A 308 14.29 29.29 -27.08
N ALA A 309 14.04 28.17 -27.76
CA ALA A 309 14.83 26.98 -27.60
C ALA A 309 15.22 26.41 -28.96
N ALA A 310 16.41 25.85 -29.03
CA ALA A 310 16.86 25.08 -30.17
C ALA A 310 17.24 23.68 -29.69
N ASN A 311 16.58 22.69 -30.27
CA ASN A 311 16.91 21.29 -30.09
C ASN A 311 17.36 20.74 -31.44
N ALA A 312 18.61 20.30 -31.51
CA ALA A 312 19.14 19.59 -32.66
C ALA A 312 19.42 18.15 -32.23
N ARG A 313 18.94 17.19 -33.02
CA ARG A 313 19.20 15.77 -32.80
C ARG A 313 19.65 15.15 -34.11
N LEU A 314 20.74 14.40 -34.03
CA LEU A 314 21.31 13.64 -35.13
C LEU A 314 21.38 12.19 -34.68
N ASP A 315 20.63 11.31 -35.34
CA ASP A 315 20.76 9.87 -35.18
C ASP A 315 21.30 9.30 -36.50
N ALA A 316 22.45 8.63 -36.43
CA ALA A 316 23.08 7.97 -37.57
C ALA A 316 23.22 6.47 -37.28
N GLN A 317 22.71 5.63 -38.18
CA GLN A 317 22.91 4.19 -38.13
C GLN A 317 24.04 3.80 -39.09
N LEU A 318 25.07 3.14 -38.56
CA LEU A 318 26.22 2.63 -39.31
C LEU A 318 25.96 1.19 -39.76
N ALA A 319 24.95 0.98 -40.62
CA ALA A 319 24.51 -0.35 -41.08
C ALA A 319 24.37 -1.36 -39.91
N ASP A 320 25.20 -2.40 -39.90
CA ASP A 320 25.26 -3.46 -38.88
C ASP A 320 26.24 -3.17 -37.73
N LEU A 321 27.08 -2.12 -37.83
CA LEU A 321 28.13 -1.80 -36.87
C LEU A 321 27.57 -1.12 -35.62
N GLY A 322 26.53 -0.29 -35.72
CA GLY A 322 26.01 0.41 -34.55
C GLY A 322 25.23 1.69 -34.86
N ASN A 323 24.93 2.45 -33.81
CA ASN A 323 24.29 3.75 -33.92
C ASN A 323 25.11 4.83 -33.18
N ILE A 324 25.00 6.06 -33.68
CA ILE A 324 25.53 7.27 -33.06
C ILE A 324 24.36 8.22 -32.93
N SER A 325 24.09 8.69 -31.72
CA SER A 325 23.08 9.71 -31.45
C SER A 325 23.73 10.90 -30.77
N ALA A 326 23.66 12.05 -31.41
CA ALA A 326 24.07 13.32 -30.84
C ALA A 326 22.83 14.19 -30.64
N SER A 327 22.74 14.84 -29.49
CA SER A 327 21.71 15.80 -29.17
C SER A 327 22.35 17.07 -28.62
N PHE A 328 21.82 18.19 -29.06
CA PHE A 328 22.15 19.52 -28.59
C PHE A 328 20.83 20.19 -28.22
N SER A 329 20.79 20.78 -27.05
CA SER A 329 19.64 21.52 -26.55
C SER A 329 20.12 22.83 -25.97
N HIS A 330 19.44 23.89 -26.35
CA HIS A 330 19.64 25.22 -25.82
C HIS A 330 18.29 25.82 -25.50
N SER A 331 18.11 26.34 -24.28
CA SER A 331 16.95 27.14 -23.92
C SER A 331 17.43 28.47 -23.35
N SER A 332 16.86 29.56 -23.84
CA SER A 332 17.05 30.87 -23.24
C SER A 332 16.16 31.03 -22.00
N ILE A 333 16.42 32.09 -21.26
CA ILE A 333 15.54 32.61 -20.23
C ILE A 333 14.16 32.92 -20.84
N GLY A 334 13.08 32.67 -20.09
CA GLY A 334 11.69 32.90 -20.48
C GLY A 334 11.06 31.81 -21.35
N PHE A 335 11.82 30.80 -21.81
CA PHE A 335 11.27 29.70 -22.58
C PHE A 335 10.47 28.73 -21.70
N GLY A 336 9.34 28.23 -22.19
CA GLY A 336 8.46 27.29 -21.48
C GLY A 336 7.32 26.79 -22.37
N GLY A 337 6.50 25.89 -21.85
CA GLY A 337 5.26 25.43 -22.50
C GLY A 337 4.17 26.50 -22.52
N ILE A 338 3.17 26.33 -23.40
CA ILE A 338 2.02 27.25 -23.51
C ILE A 338 1.16 27.23 -22.22
N SER A 339 1.11 26.07 -21.55
CA SER A 339 0.40 25.87 -20.29
C SER A 339 1.13 26.43 -19.07
N ASP A 340 2.43 26.74 -19.19
CA ASP A 340 3.26 27.10 -18.05
C ASP A 340 2.88 28.51 -17.58
N LYS A 341 2.73 28.66 -16.26
CA LYS A 341 2.51 29.98 -15.67
C LYS A 341 3.75 30.84 -15.88
N VAL A 342 3.59 32.16 -15.80
CA VAL A 342 4.70 33.11 -15.94
C VAL A 342 5.83 32.80 -14.95
N SER A 343 5.52 32.42 -13.71
CA SER A 343 6.51 32.04 -12.67
C SER A 343 7.19 30.69 -12.90
N GLU A 344 6.63 29.82 -13.75
CA GLU A 344 7.12 28.47 -14.03
C GLU A 344 8.02 28.41 -15.27
N ARG A 345 8.13 29.52 -16.02
CA ARG A 345 9.01 29.63 -17.19
C ARG A 345 10.47 29.60 -16.78
N ASN A 346 11.32 29.16 -17.71
CA ASN A 346 12.73 28.95 -17.45
C ASN A 346 13.45 30.25 -17.03
N ARG A 347 14.10 30.24 -15.87
CA ARG A 347 14.90 31.37 -15.34
C ARG A 347 16.40 31.19 -15.51
N GLU A 348 16.80 30.10 -16.14
CA GLU A 348 18.20 29.81 -16.37
C GLU A 348 18.43 29.60 -17.86
N LYS A 349 19.56 30.09 -18.37
CA LYS A 349 20.01 29.76 -19.71
C LYS A 349 20.67 28.39 -19.65
N MET A 350 20.00 27.36 -20.18
CA MET A 350 20.50 26.00 -20.17
C MET A 350 21.07 25.64 -21.54
N THR A 351 22.31 25.16 -21.55
CA THR A 351 22.95 24.60 -22.74
C THR A 351 23.46 23.21 -22.42
N ALA A 352 22.93 22.21 -23.11
CA ALA A 352 23.35 20.83 -22.92
C ALA A 352 23.60 20.14 -24.25
N TYR A 353 24.68 19.38 -24.32
CA TYR A 353 24.94 18.46 -25.42
C TYR A 353 25.23 17.06 -24.88
N ASN A 354 24.71 16.05 -25.58
CA ASN A 354 24.93 14.65 -25.28
C ASN A 354 25.26 13.92 -26.57
N ILE A 355 26.38 13.18 -26.56
CA ILE A 355 26.81 12.32 -27.64
C ILE A 355 26.87 10.91 -27.06
N SER A 356 26.10 9.99 -27.63
CA SER A 356 26.11 8.58 -27.27
C SER A 356 26.27 7.69 -28.50
N THR A 357 27.05 6.62 -28.34
CA THR A 357 27.46 5.73 -29.41
C THR A 357 27.35 4.30 -28.92
N SER A 358 26.60 3.46 -29.63
CA SER A 358 26.51 2.02 -29.37
C SER A 358 27.08 1.25 -30.55
N LEU A 359 28.17 0.51 -30.33
CA LEU A 359 28.93 -0.21 -31.35
C LEU A 359 28.96 -1.71 -31.07
N SER A 360 28.74 -2.48 -32.12
CA SER A 360 28.92 -3.93 -32.20
C SER A 360 30.34 -4.25 -32.66
N LEU A 361 31.34 -4.10 -31.78
CA LEU A 361 32.75 -4.26 -32.11
C LEU A 361 33.12 -5.66 -32.65
N HIS A 362 32.28 -6.66 -32.39
CA HIS A 362 32.47 -8.01 -32.93
C HIS A 362 32.43 -8.07 -34.47
N LYS A 363 31.81 -7.10 -35.13
CA LYS A 363 31.76 -7.01 -36.60
C LYS A 363 33.13 -6.75 -37.25
N PHE A 364 34.16 -6.35 -36.47
CA PHE A 364 35.55 -6.23 -36.96
C PHE A 364 36.30 -7.57 -36.99
N PHE A 365 35.74 -8.64 -36.45
CA PHE A 365 36.34 -9.98 -36.42
C PHE A 365 35.58 -10.95 -37.34
N PRO A 366 36.21 -12.05 -37.81
CA PRO A 366 35.52 -13.07 -38.61
C PRO A 366 34.31 -13.66 -37.88
N GLU A 367 33.21 -13.88 -38.61
CA GLU A 367 31.95 -14.41 -38.03
C GLU A 367 32.14 -15.81 -37.39
N ASP A 368 33.06 -16.61 -37.94
CA ASP A 368 33.43 -17.93 -37.43
C ASP A 368 33.99 -17.92 -35.99
N TRP A 369 34.47 -16.77 -35.51
CA TRP A 369 34.95 -16.63 -34.14
C TRP A 369 33.80 -16.51 -33.13
N GLY A 370 32.60 -16.17 -33.59
CA GLY A 370 31.39 -16.11 -32.76
C GLY A 370 31.42 -15.07 -31.64
N LEU A 371 32.30 -14.06 -31.68
CA LEU A 371 32.40 -13.06 -30.62
C LEU A 371 31.18 -12.13 -30.62
N GLU A 372 30.75 -11.70 -29.44
CA GLU A 372 29.71 -10.68 -29.24
C GLU A 372 30.27 -9.63 -28.29
N ILE A 373 30.60 -8.45 -28.82
CA ILE A 373 31.24 -7.36 -28.08
C ILE A 373 30.43 -6.07 -28.32
N PRO A 374 29.33 -5.85 -27.60
CA PRO A 374 28.62 -4.58 -27.64
C PRO A 374 29.31 -3.58 -26.70
N ALA A 375 29.61 -2.40 -27.22
CA ALA A 375 30.26 -1.30 -26.52
C ALA A 375 29.38 -0.07 -26.60
N TYR A 376 29.14 0.58 -25.47
CA TYR A 376 28.42 1.84 -25.39
C TYR A 376 29.30 2.90 -24.76
N TYR A 377 29.26 4.09 -25.31
CA TYR A 377 29.96 5.25 -24.81
C TYR A 377 29.04 6.46 -24.87
N SER A 378 28.98 7.25 -23.81
CA SER A 378 28.21 8.49 -23.79
C SER A 378 28.91 9.58 -22.99
N ILE A 379 28.89 10.79 -23.54
CA ILE A 379 29.35 12.02 -22.89
C ILE A 379 28.19 13.00 -22.89
N GLU A 380 27.88 13.55 -21.73
CA GLU A 380 26.92 14.62 -21.54
C GLU A 380 27.62 15.81 -20.87
N HIS A 381 27.37 17.00 -21.35
CA HIS A 381 27.80 18.23 -20.71
C HIS A 381 26.62 19.19 -20.67
N ALA A 382 26.25 19.60 -19.46
CA ALA A 382 25.19 20.57 -19.21
C ALA A 382 25.79 21.78 -18.49
N ARG A 383 25.41 22.97 -18.94
CA ARG A 383 25.79 24.25 -18.35
C ARG A 383 24.52 25.07 -18.16
N SER A 384 24.24 25.47 -16.93
CA SER A 384 23.10 26.33 -16.57
C SER A 384 23.61 27.65 -16.00
N VAL A 385 23.15 28.76 -16.58
CA VAL A 385 23.50 30.11 -16.12
C VAL A 385 22.21 30.77 -15.61
N PRO A 386 22.11 31.08 -14.30
CA PRO A 386 20.90 31.68 -13.75
C PRO A 386 20.75 33.15 -14.19
N GLN A 387 19.50 33.62 -14.35
CA GLN A 387 19.19 35.02 -14.67
C GLN A 387 19.45 35.94 -13.47
N PHE A 388 19.07 35.48 -12.28
CA PHE A 388 19.22 36.20 -11.03
C PHE A 388 20.35 35.57 -10.21
N ASP A 389 20.94 36.34 -9.31
CA ASP A 389 21.99 35.85 -8.45
C ASP A 389 21.46 34.77 -7.47
N PRO A 390 22.07 33.56 -7.39
CA PRO A 390 21.57 32.52 -6.48
C PRO A 390 21.65 32.85 -4.99
N LEU A 391 22.51 33.80 -4.59
CA LEU A 391 22.62 34.23 -3.20
C LEU A 391 21.63 35.36 -2.87
N ASP A 392 21.31 36.21 -3.84
CA ASP A 392 20.27 37.24 -3.74
C ASP A 392 19.33 37.20 -4.97
N PRO A 393 18.30 36.31 -4.99
CA PRO A 393 17.47 36.03 -6.16
C PRO A 393 16.65 37.20 -6.72
N ASP A 394 16.60 38.33 -6.03
CA ASP A 394 15.92 39.56 -6.47
C ASP A 394 16.74 40.38 -7.47
N LEU A 395 18.07 40.22 -7.45
CA LEU A 395 18.98 41.03 -8.26
C LEU A 395 19.41 40.26 -9.51
N PRO A 396 19.28 40.86 -10.71
CA PRO A 396 19.83 40.27 -11.92
C PRO A 396 21.33 39.99 -11.78
N LEU A 397 21.78 38.81 -12.22
CA LEU A 397 23.17 38.41 -12.11
C LEU A 397 24.10 39.40 -12.82
N GLU A 398 23.66 39.98 -13.95
CA GLU A 398 24.43 40.99 -14.68
C GLU A 398 24.70 42.25 -13.84
N ASP A 399 23.73 42.71 -13.04
CA ASP A 399 23.88 43.89 -12.19
C ASP A 399 24.85 43.64 -11.03
N VAL A 400 24.80 42.44 -10.45
CA VAL A 400 25.77 42.00 -9.43
C VAL A 400 27.17 41.91 -10.02
N LEU A 401 27.33 41.33 -11.22
CA LEU A 401 28.62 41.24 -11.91
C LEU A 401 29.19 42.61 -12.28
N ASN A 402 28.33 43.58 -12.60
CA ASN A 402 28.73 44.96 -12.91
C ASN A 402 29.10 45.77 -11.65
N SER A 403 28.78 45.28 -10.45
CA SER A 403 29.15 45.93 -9.18
C SER A 403 30.60 45.66 -8.74
N PHE A 404 31.25 44.63 -9.30
CA PHE A 404 32.65 44.34 -9.03
C PHE A 404 33.56 45.32 -9.78
N ASN A 405 34.53 45.90 -9.08
CA ASN A 405 35.50 46.83 -9.67
C ASN A 405 36.68 46.10 -10.34
N ASP A 406 36.97 44.86 -9.94
CA ASP A 406 38.03 44.01 -10.51
C ASP A 406 37.46 42.94 -11.45
N GLN A 407 38.08 42.78 -12.62
CA GLN A 407 37.65 41.82 -13.62
C GLN A 407 37.96 40.37 -13.20
N GLY A 408 39.01 40.14 -12.41
CA GLY A 408 39.37 38.82 -11.91
C GLY A 408 38.36 38.27 -10.91
N GLU A 409 37.98 39.08 -9.91
CA GLU A 409 36.93 38.73 -8.93
C GLU A 409 35.58 38.47 -9.60
N ARG A 410 35.25 39.26 -10.62
CA ARG A 410 34.02 39.11 -11.41
C ARG A 410 33.95 37.75 -12.12
N ASP A 411 35.03 37.35 -12.80
CA ASP A 411 35.07 36.09 -13.56
C ASP A 411 35.09 34.87 -12.61
N ASP A 412 35.79 34.96 -11.47
CA ASP A 412 35.76 33.93 -10.43
C ASP A 412 34.36 33.74 -9.81
N TYR A 413 33.66 34.83 -9.50
CA TYR A 413 32.27 34.78 -9.02
C TYR A 413 31.35 34.14 -10.06
N TYR A 414 31.47 34.54 -11.32
CA TYR A 414 30.68 33.98 -12.42
C TYR A 414 30.87 32.47 -12.56
N ASP A 415 32.11 31.98 -12.54
CA ASP A 415 32.39 30.55 -12.64
C ASP A 415 31.86 29.73 -11.45
N LYS A 416 31.75 30.33 -10.26
CA LYS A 416 31.14 29.72 -9.08
C LYS A 416 29.61 29.65 -9.19
N VAL A 417 28.97 30.69 -9.75
CA VAL A 417 27.51 30.78 -9.90
C VAL A 417 26.97 29.80 -10.94
N VAL A 418 27.69 29.59 -12.04
CA VAL A 418 27.26 28.70 -13.13
C VAL A 418 27.22 27.23 -12.67
N ASP A 419 26.08 26.56 -12.87
CA ASP A 419 25.98 25.11 -12.65
C ASP A 419 26.56 24.37 -13.87
N VAL A 420 27.61 23.60 -13.65
CA VAL A 420 28.24 22.78 -14.67
C VAL A 420 28.14 21.32 -14.24
N SER A 421 27.56 20.48 -15.08
CA SER A 421 27.47 19.04 -14.88
C SER A 421 28.06 18.32 -16.10
N ARG A 422 29.01 17.43 -15.85
CA ARG A 422 29.68 16.60 -16.86
C ARG A 422 29.43 15.14 -16.52
N ARG A 423 28.88 14.38 -17.45
CA ARG A 423 28.68 12.95 -17.28
C ARG A 423 29.42 12.18 -18.35
N ARG A 424 30.04 11.08 -17.96
CA ARG A 424 30.71 10.15 -18.86
C ARG A 424 30.29 8.75 -18.50
N SER A 425 29.87 7.98 -19.48
CA SER A 425 29.56 6.57 -19.29
C SER A 425 30.20 5.74 -20.36
N PHE A 426 30.72 4.59 -19.96
CA PHE A 426 31.38 3.63 -20.82
C PHE A 426 30.97 2.24 -20.36
N ASN A 427 30.41 1.43 -21.24
CA ASN A 427 30.04 0.07 -20.87
C ASN A 427 30.31 -0.94 -21.99
N PHE A 428 30.70 -2.13 -21.57
CA PHE A 428 30.71 -3.35 -22.36
C PHE A 428 29.75 -4.32 -21.67
N SER A 429 28.61 -4.59 -22.28
CA SER A 429 27.58 -5.45 -21.70
C SER A 429 27.66 -6.86 -22.27
N ASN A 430 27.70 -7.90 -21.43
CA ASN A 430 27.57 -9.28 -21.89
C ASN A 430 28.55 -9.68 -23.03
N VAL A 431 29.80 -9.27 -22.92
CA VAL A 431 30.87 -9.69 -23.82
C VAL A 431 31.06 -11.20 -23.70
N ARG A 432 30.81 -11.94 -24.77
CA ARG A 432 30.85 -13.41 -24.77
C ARG A 432 31.26 -13.98 -26.12
N LYS A 433 31.62 -15.26 -26.12
CA LYS A 433 31.84 -16.04 -27.34
C LYS A 433 30.66 -16.99 -27.56
N ARG A 434 29.91 -16.80 -28.64
CA ARG A 434 28.85 -17.70 -29.10
C ARG A 434 29.46 -18.98 -29.67
N ARG A 435 28.77 -20.10 -29.45
CA ARG A 435 29.11 -21.39 -30.05
C ARG A 435 28.77 -21.36 -31.54
N THR A 436 29.77 -21.58 -32.40
CA THR A 436 29.60 -21.61 -33.87
C THR A 436 29.37 -23.03 -34.41
N ASN A 437 29.76 -24.08 -33.67
CA ASN A 437 29.52 -25.48 -34.02
C ASN A 437 28.43 -26.10 -33.14
N GLU A 438 27.30 -26.50 -33.73
CA GLU A 438 26.18 -27.13 -32.99
C GLU A 438 26.50 -28.54 -32.45
N ASN A 439 27.44 -29.27 -33.08
CA ASN A 439 27.81 -30.64 -32.70
C ASN A 439 29.01 -30.74 -31.72
N GLY A 440 29.54 -29.61 -31.23
CA GLY A 440 30.70 -29.60 -30.33
C GLY A 440 30.34 -29.95 -28.88
N LEU A 441 31.12 -30.83 -28.24
CA LEU A 441 30.99 -31.14 -26.82
C LEU A 441 31.08 -29.85 -25.97
N ASN A 442 30.17 -29.68 -25.01
CA ASN A 442 30.28 -28.58 -24.05
C ASN A 442 31.30 -28.98 -22.98
N LEU A 443 32.48 -28.38 -23.01
CA LEU A 443 33.52 -28.63 -21.99
C LEU A 443 33.34 -27.62 -20.84
N PRO A 444 33.57 -28.00 -19.57
CA PRO A 444 33.45 -27.09 -18.45
C PRO A 444 34.33 -25.83 -18.59
N TRP A 445 35.56 -25.99 -19.05
CA TRP A 445 36.52 -24.89 -19.22
C TRP A 445 36.40 -24.15 -20.57
N ALA A 446 35.34 -24.39 -21.33
CA ALA A 446 35.10 -23.72 -22.60
C ALA A 446 34.85 -22.22 -22.38
N ILE A 447 35.53 -21.35 -23.16
CA ILE A 447 35.38 -19.89 -23.05
C ILE A 447 33.95 -19.46 -23.40
N GLU A 448 33.23 -20.24 -24.21
CA GLU A 448 31.83 -20.00 -24.57
C GLU A 448 30.86 -20.02 -23.36
N ASN A 449 31.28 -20.57 -22.22
CA ASN A 449 30.51 -20.57 -20.98
C ASN A 449 30.68 -19.26 -20.18
N PHE A 450 31.63 -18.40 -20.55
CA PHE A 450 31.92 -17.15 -19.85
C PHE A 450 31.31 -15.94 -20.55
N SER A 451 30.79 -15.02 -19.76
CA SER A 451 30.31 -13.71 -20.19
C SER A 451 30.81 -12.64 -19.23
N PHE A 452 31.24 -11.51 -19.78
CA PHE A 452 31.88 -10.42 -19.05
C PHE A 452 31.10 -9.13 -19.24
N THR A 453 30.92 -8.36 -18.18
CA THR A 453 30.34 -7.03 -18.24
C THR A 453 31.26 -6.07 -17.50
N TYR A 454 31.52 -4.91 -18.09
CA TYR A 454 32.26 -3.84 -17.45
C TYR A 454 31.55 -2.52 -17.73
N ALA A 455 31.30 -1.72 -16.71
CA ALA A 455 30.71 -0.39 -16.85
C ALA A 455 31.44 0.61 -15.95
N TYR A 456 31.65 1.80 -16.47
CA TYR A 456 32.21 2.94 -15.79
C TYR A 456 31.27 4.13 -16.00
N ASN A 457 30.83 4.75 -14.91
CA ASN A 457 30.02 5.97 -14.95
C ASN A 457 30.68 7.04 -14.07
N GLU A 458 30.76 8.25 -14.57
CA GLU A 458 31.33 9.41 -13.88
C GLU A 458 30.39 10.60 -14.02
N ILE A 459 30.20 11.33 -12.91
CA ILE A 459 29.44 12.57 -12.86
C ILE A 459 30.28 13.57 -12.05
N ASP A 460 30.72 14.62 -12.72
CA ASP A 460 31.36 15.77 -12.09
C ASP A 460 30.39 16.95 -12.13
N ARG A 461 30.12 17.58 -10.99
CA ARG A 461 29.26 18.76 -10.90
C ARG A 461 29.85 19.84 -9.99
N SER A 462 29.68 21.09 -10.36
CA SER A 462 29.97 22.26 -9.54
C SER A 462 28.86 23.30 -9.70
N ASN A 463 28.45 23.94 -8.61
CA ASN A 463 27.45 25.03 -8.57
C ASN A 463 27.73 25.90 -7.35
N ILE A 464 27.06 27.03 -7.13
CA ILE A 464 27.41 27.99 -6.06
C ILE A 464 27.72 27.36 -4.67
N ASN A 465 26.92 26.39 -4.23
CA ASN A 465 27.08 25.75 -2.91
C ASN A 465 28.11 24.60 -2.90
N THR A 466 28.33 23.94 -4.04
CA THR A 466 29.18 22.75 -4.16
C THR A 466 30.40 23.04 -5.04
N ALA A 467 31.59 23.03 -4.44
CA ALA A 467 32.84 23.21 -5.18
C ALA A 467 33.15 22.03 -6.09
N GLU A 468 32.99 20.81 -5.57
CA GLU A 468 33.24 19.59 -6.31
C GLU A 468 32.27 18.50 -5.85
N TYR A 469 31.46 18.01 -6.77
CA TYR A 469 30.71 16.77 -6.63
C TYR A 469 31.28 15.80 -7.65
N ALA A 470 32.00 14.77 -7.18
CA ALA A 470 32.62 13.77 -8.04
C ALA A 470 32.06 12.38 -7.69
N TYR A 471 31.20 11.85 -8.56
CA TYR A 471 30.64 10.51 -8.45
C TYR A 471 31.27 9.60 -9.49
N ARG A 472 31.84 8.47 -9.05
CA ARG A 472 32.44 7.45 -9.91
C ARG A 472 31.89 6.09 -9.55
N ASN A 473 31.32 5.40 -10.52
CA ASN A 473 30.83 4.04 -10.39
C ASN A 473 31.60 3.12 -11.33
N TYR A 474 32.19 2.06 -10.77
CA TYR A 474 32.83 0.98 -11.51
C TYR A 474 32.06 -0.30 -11.25
N ARG A 475 31.53 -0.92 -12.29
CA ARG A 475 30.85 -2.20 -12.23
C ARG A 475 31.56 -3.21 -13.09
N GLY A 476 31.87 -4.38 -12.54
CA GLY A 476 32.40 -5.52 -13.27
C GLY A 476 31.59 -6.75 -12.93
N ALA A 477 31.13 -7.50 -13.92
CA ALA A 477 30.46 -8.76 -13.69
C ALA A 477 31.06 -9.88 -14.55
N VAL A 478 31.27 -11.03 -13.93
CA VAL A 478 31.70 -12.27 -14.59
C VAL A 478 30.60 -13.29 -14.38
N ASN A 479 30.13 -13.90 -15.47
CA ASN A 479 29.10 -14.92 -15.42
C ASN A 479 29.59 -16.17 -16.16
N TYR A 480 29.65 -17.28 -15.45
CA TYR A 480 29.97 -18.60 -15.93
C TYR A 480 28.70 -19.44 -15.95
N SER A 481 28.30 -19.95 -17.12
CA SER A 481 27.12 -20.80 -17.27
C SER A 481 27.48 -22.03 -18.09
N TYR A 482 27.49 -23.19 -17.43
CA TYR A 482 27.81 -24.48 -18.02
C TYR A 482 26.60 -25.41 -17.93
N SER A 483 26.06 -25.81 -19.08
CA SER A 483 24.94 -26.75 -19.17
C SER A 483 25.33 -27.90 -20.10
N PRO A 484 25.86 -29.01 -19.56
CA PRO A 484 26.22 -30.19 -20.36
C PRO A 484 24.99 -30.97 -20.82
N ALA A 485 25.16 -31.79 -21.86
CA ALA A 485 24.17 -32.81 -22.19
C ALA A 485 24.11 -33.86 -21.06
N PRO A 486 22.93 -34.29 -20.62
CA PRO A 486 22.79 -35.22 -19.50
C PRO A 486 23.36 -36.60 -19.83
N LEU A 487 24.22 -37.14 -18.96
CA LEU A 487 24.80 -38.48 -19.09
C LEU A 487 23.97 -39.48 -18.29
N ASN A 488 22.82 -39.88 -18.82
CA ASN A 488 21.92 -40.82 -18.17
C ASN A 488 22.44 -42.27 -18.31
N ILE A 489 23.08 -42.80 -17.27
CA ILE A 489 23.57 -44.18 -17.24
C ILE A 489 22.45 -45.10 -16.73
N GLU A 490 22.04 -46.07 -17.55
CA GLU A 490 20.99 -47.05 -17.25
C GLU A 490 21.61 -48.47 -17.23
N PRO A 491 22.29 -48.89 -16.14
CA PRO A 491 23.15 -50.08 -16.10
C PRO A 491 22.44 -51.40 -16.42
N PHE A 492 21.12 -51.50 -16.15
CA PHE A 492 20.36 -52.74 -16.30
C PHE A 492 19.43 -52.75 -17.53
N LYS A 493 19.46 -51.70 -18.37
CA LYS A 493 18.57 -51.55 -19.52
C LYS A 493 18.61 -52.72 -20.51
N ASN A 494 19.82 -53.26 -20.74
CA ASN A 494 20.08 -54.31 -21.74
C ASN A 494 20.00 -55.73 -21.15
N VAL A 495 19.58 -55.89 -19.90
CA VAL A 495 19.47 -57.20 -19.25
C VAL A 495 18.06 -57.78 -19.47
N ASP A 496 17.99 -58.89 -20.20
CA ASP A 496 16.71 -59.48 -20.64
C ASP A 496 15.92 -60.13 -19.48
N PHE A 497 16.57 -60.75 -18.49
CA PHE A 497 15.85 -61.36 -17.36
C PHE A 497 15.19 -60.31 -16.44
N LEU A 498 15.69 -59.08 -16.44
CA LEU A 498 15.13 -57.94 -15.70
C LEU A 498 13.94 -57.28 -16.44
N SER A 499 13.57 -57.77 -17.63
CA SER A 499 12.40 -57.27 -18.40
C SER A 499 11.04 -57.67 -17.80
N SER A 500 11.04 -58.59 -16.84
CA SER A 500 9.84 -58.96 -16.07
C SER A 500 9.17 -57.73 -15.46
N LYS A 501 7.83 -57.69 -15.49
CA LYS A 501 7.03 -56.60 -14.92
C LYS A 501 7.35 -56.31 -13.44
N TRP A 502 7.84 -57.28 -12.68
CA TRP A 502 8.21 -57.12 -11.27
C TRP A 502 9.63 -56.58 -11.04
N LEU A 503 10.51 -56.71 -12.04
CA LEU A 503 11.92 -56.31 -11.96
C LEU A 503 12.20 -54.99 -12.69
N GLN A 504 11.16 -54.32 -13.21
CA GLN A 504 11.25 -53.02 -13.89
C GLN A 504 11.82 -51.92 -12.99
N LEU A 505 11.58 -51.98 -11.68
CA LEU A 505 12.17 -51.04 -10.72
C LEU A 505 13.71 -51.11 -10.73
N ILE A 506 14.27 -52.32 -10.85
CA ILE A 506 15.71 -52.56 -10.89
C ILE A 506 16.25 -52.24 -12.30
N LYS A 507 15.51 -52.63 -13.35
CA LYS A 507 15.88 -52.38 -14.75
C LYS A 507 16.03 -50.90 -15.09
N ASP A 508 15.14 -50.06 -14.54
CA ASP A 508 15.06 -48.64 -14.83
C ASP A 508 15.84 -47.76 -13.83
N ILE A 509 16.67 -48.38 -12.97
CA ILE A 509 17.65 -47.63 -12.18
C ILE A 509 18.50 -46.82 -13.16
N ASN A 510 18.52 -45.52 -12.95
CA ASN A 510 19.28 -44.58 -13.74
C ASN A 510 19.96 -43.62 -12.78
N PHE A 511 21.17 -43.23 -13.13
CA PHE A 511 21.89 -42.18 -12.42
C PHE A 511 22.55 -41.28 -13.46
N ASN A 512 22.57 -39.99 -13.17
CA ASN A 512 23.28 -39.00 -13.95
C ASN A 512 24.37 -38.40 -13.04
N PRO A 513 25.65 -38.76 -13.27
CA PRO A 513 26.74 -38.32 -12.41
C PRO A 513 27.17 -36.87 -12.68
N ILE A 514 26.62 -36.21 -13.70
CA ILE A 514 26.99 -34.84 -14.10
C ILE A 514 25.83 -33.89 -13.78
N PRO A 515 26.08 -32.74 -13.13
CA PRO A 515 25.08 -31.69 -12.93
C PRO A 515 24.47 -31.22 -14.25
N THR A 516 23.17 -30.91 -14.25
CA THR A 516 22.45 -30.49 -15.46
C THR A 516 22.79 -29.06 -15.87
N SER A 517 23.02 -28.18 -14.88
CA SER A 517 23.56 -26.85 -15.12
C SER A 517 24.30 -26.31 -13.91
N ILE A 518 25.42 -25.61 -14.15
CA ILE A 518 26.18 -24.87 -13.16
C ILE A 518 26.24 -23.41 -13.62
N THR A 519 25.76 -22.50 -12.79
CA THR A 519 25.85 -21.06 -13.02
C THR A 519 26.59 -20.41 -11.85
N VAL A 520 27.60 -19.61 -12.16
CA VAL A 520 28.36 -18.82 -11.19
C VAL A 520 28.42 -17.39 -11.69
N ASN A 521 27.89 -16.46 -10.92
CA ASN A 521 27.92 -15.04 -11.21
C ASN A 521 28.69 -14.31 -10.11
N GLY A 522 29.63 -13.46 -10.49
CA GLY A 522 30.31 -12.53 -9.59
C GLY A 522 30.10 -11.11 -10.11
N ASP A 523 29.43 -10.26 -9.34
CA ASP A 523 29.19 -8.85 -9.63
C ASP A 523 29.92 -7.99 -8.60
N VAL A 524 30.79 -7.13 -9.10
CA VAL A 524 31.60 -6.19 -8.35
C VAL A 524 31.08 -4.81 -8.67
N ASN A 525 30.70 -4.05 -7.65
CA ASN A 525 30.20 -2.69 -7.82
C ASN A 525 30.91 -1.77 -6.83
N ARG A 526 31.65 -0.79 -7.34
CA ARG A 526 32.38 0.20 -6.58
C ARG A 526 31.83 1.58 -6.89
N SER A 527 31.13 2.15 -5.93
CA SER A 527 30.62 3.51 -5.93
C SER A 527 31.50 4.37 -5.05
N PHE A 528 32.00 5.47 -5.60
CA PHE A 528 32.78 6.48 -4.90
C PHE A 528 32.11 7.83 -5.13
N LEU A 529 31.76 8.52 -4.06
CA LEU A 529 31.21 9.86 -4.09
C LEU A 529 32.05 10.76 -3.20
N LYS A 530 32.51 11.88 -3.76
CA LYS A 530 33.14 12.98 -3.04
C LYS A 530 32.26 14.21 -3.18
N THR A 531 31.91 14.82 -2.06
CA THR A 531 31.18 16.09 -2.01
C THR A 531 31.98 17.11 -1.22
N GLN A 532 32.44 18.16 -1.89
CA GLN A 532 33.09 19.32 -1.28
C GLN A 532 32.14 20.51 -1.36
N LEU A 533 31.67 20.97 -0.20
CA LEU A 533 30.84 22.18 -0.10
C LEU A 533 31.73 23.43 -0.03
N ARG A 534 31.16 24.56 -0.44
CA ARG A 534 31.75 25.89 -0.24
C ARG A 534 31.32 26.48 1.10
N ASN A 535 32.16 27.35 1.67
CA ASN A 535 31.87 28.14 2.86
C ASN A 535 31.13 29.45 2.49
N ALA A 536 30.86 30.29 3.49
CA ALA A 536 30.18 31.57 3.30
C ALA A 536 30.97 32.56 2.42
N ASP A 537 32.30 32.46 2.42
CA ASP A 537 33.21 33.26 1.56
C ASP A 537 33.41 32.64 0.17
N LEU A 538 32.60 31.63 -0.19
CA LEU A 538 32.68 30.89 -1.44
C LEU A 538 34.05 30.23 -1.71
N GLY A 539 34.79 29.94 -0.64
CA GLY A 539 36.00 29.13 -0.62
C GLY A 539 35.73 27.72 -0.07
N ILE A 540 36.80 26.94 0.14
CA ILE A 540 36.75 25.59 0.74
C ILE A 540 37.39 25.55 2.14
N ASP A 541 37.90 26.69 2.61
CA ASP A 541 38.63 26.76 3.87
C ASP A 541 37.69 26.48 5.06
N GLY A 542 38.13 25.56 5.92
CA GLY A 542 37.38 25.15 7.12
C GLY A 542 36.28 24.12 6.88
N ILE A 543 36.08 23.62 5.65
CA ILE A 543 35.10 22.57 5.33
C ILE A 543 35.81 21.38 4.70
N ASP A 544 35.86 20.26 5.43
CA ASP A 544 36.41 19.02 4.90
C ASP A 544 35.45 18.33 3.91
N PRO A 545 35.98 17.67 2.86
CA PRO A 545 35.17 16.91 1.91
C PRO A 545 34.52 15.68 2.57
N TYR A 546 33.28 15.42 2.20
CA TYR A 546 32.56 14.21 2.58
C TYR A 546 32.77 13.10 1.54
N TYR A 547 33.08 11.89 2.01
CA TYR A 547 33.27 10.72 1.17
C TYR A 547 32.23 9.65 1.49
N GLU A 548 31.46 9.26 0.48
CA GLU A 548 30.58 8.09 0.54
C GLU A 548 31.13 7.01 -0.37
N LYS A 549 31.47 5.86 0.20
CA LYS A 549 32.08 4.75 -0.52
C LYS A 549 31.30 3.48 -0.29
N SER A 550 31.02 2.78 -1.38
CA SER A 550 30.40 1.47 -1.35
C SER A 550 31.10 0.57 -2.34
N PHE A 551 31.88 -0.38 -1.85
CA PHE A 551 32.55 -1.37 -2.68
C PHE A 551 32.03 -2.76 -2.33
N THR A 552 31.13 -3.28 -3.15
CA THR A 552 30.47 -4.58 -2.93
C THR A 552 30.96 -5.62 -3.93
N PHE A 553 30.98 -6.88 -3.47
CA PHE A 553 31.22 -8.05 -4.30
C PHE A 553 30.16 -9.11 -4.01
N ASP A 554 29.17 -9.19 -4.90
CA ASP A 554 28.08 -10.13 -4.86
C ASP A 554 28.42 -11.37 -5.67
N ARG A 555 28.25 -12.55 -5.08
CA ARG A 555 28.49 -13.84 -5.74
C ARG A 555 27.23 -14.69 -5.67
N ARG A 556 26.83 -15.25 -6.79
CA ARG A 556 25.68 -16.16 -6.90
C ARG A 556 26.15 -17.47 -7.49
N TYR A 557 25.76 -18.56 -6.87
CA TYR A 557 26.03 -19.93 -7.29
C TYR A 557 24.69 -20.62 -7.48
N ALA A 558 24.51 -21.31 -8.58
CA ALA A 558 23.35 -22.17 -8.83
C ALA A 558 23.83 -23.47 -9.48
N VAL A 559 23.54 -24.58 -8.83
CA VAL A 559 23.84 -25.92 -9.32
C VAL A 559 22.53 -26.68 -9.36
N ASN A 560 22.06 -26.98 -10.56
CA ASN A 560 20.91 -27.85 -10.76
C ASN A 560 21.45 -29.23 -11.12
N TRP A 561 20.94 -30.26 -10.46
CA TRP A 561 21.41 -31.62 -10.63
C TRP A 561 20.26 -32.62 -10.59
N ASP A 562 19.87 -33.09 -11.76
CA ASP A 562 19.01 -34.26 -11.90
C ASP A 562 19.84 -35.51 -11.65
N LEU A 563 20.03 -35.90 -10.37
CA LEU A 563 20.78 -37.11 -9.97
C LEU A 563 20.23 -38.39 -10.61
N ALA A 564 18.92 -38.42 -10.83
CA ALA A 564 18.21 -39.44 -11.60
C ALA A 564 16.95 -38.79 -12.22
N LYS A 565 16.31 -39.45 -13.19
CA LYS A 565 15.05 -38.99 -13.82
C LYS A 565 13.91 -38.66 -12.84
N ARG A 566 14.01 -39.10 -11.57
CA ARG A 566 13.01 -38.93 -10.51
C ARG A 566 13.57 -38.33 -9.23
N LEU A 567 14.86 -37.93 -9.23
CA LEU A 567 15.53 -37.30 -8.10
C LEU A 567 16.23 -36.05 -8.62
N THR A 568 15.68 -34.90 -8.29
CA THR A 568 16.24 -33.59 -8.63
C THR A 568 16.82 -32.95 -7.38
N LEU A 569 17.96 -32.28 -7.52
CA LEU A 569 18.64 -31.56 -6.46
C LEU A 569 19.08 -30.20 -6.99
N ASP A 570 18.49 -29.14 -6.47
CA ASP A 570 18.82 -27.75 -6.81
C ASP A 570 19.50 -27.08 -5.62
N TYR A 571 20.71 -26.57 -5.82
CA TYR A 571 21.47 -25.79 -4.84
C TYR A 571 21.67 -24.38 -5.35
N THR A 572 21.23 -23.38 -4.59
CA THR A 572 21.46 -21.96 -4.90
C THR A 572 22.10 -21.28 -3.70
N ALA A 573 23.10 -20.44 -3.90
CA ALA A 573 23.76 -19.68 -2.85
C ALA A 573 24.06 -18.25 -3.31
N ASN A 574 23.78 -17.28 -2.45
CA ASN A 574 24.04 -15.86 -2.65
C ASN A 574 24.95 -15.37 -1.53
N VAL A 575 26.03 -14.70 -1.89
CA VAL A 575 27.03 -14.18 -0.96
C VAL A 575 27.23 -12.71 -1.26
N ASN A 576 26.81 -11.84 -0.35
CA ASN A 576 27.06 -10.40 -0.42
C ASN A 576 28.25 -10.07 0.47
N ALA A 577 29.32 -9.55 -0.13
CA ALA A 577 30.50 -9.09 0.60
C ALA A 577 30.76 -7.61 0.37
N ILE A 578 31.36 -6.96 1.35
CA ILE A 578 31.87 -5.59 1.25
C ILE A 578 33.40 -5.64 1.25
N ILE A 579 34.01 -4.81 0.42
CA ILE A 579 35.45 -4.64 0.35
C ILE A 579 35.76 -3.35 1.09
N ASP A 580 36.43 -3.48 2.24
CA ASP A 580 36.74 -2.35 3.10
C ASP A 580 37.79 -1.46 2.40
N GLU A 581 37.50 -0.15 2.28
CA GLU A 581 38.41 0.85 1.71
C GLU A 581 38.92 1.80 2.82
N PRO A 582 40.17 2.32 2.72
CA PRO A 582 40.69 3.30 3.66
C PRO A 582 39.99 4.65 3.55
N GLU A 583 40.10 5.49 4.58
CA GLU A 583 39.47 6.81 4.64
C GLU A 583 40.03 7.82 3.61
N GLY A 584 39.19 8.75 3.16
CA GLY A 584 39.53 9.84 2.24
C GLY A 584 39.88 9.39 0.82
N ASP A 585 40.50 10.25 0.01
CA ASP A 585 40.89 9.86 -1.35
C ASP A 585 41.91 8.72 -1.40
N ILE A 586 41.82 7.89 -2.46
CA ILE A 586 42.74 6.76 -2.71
C ILE A 586 43.89 7.23 -3.61
N ASN A 587 44.65 8.18 -3.08
CA ASN A 587 45.74 8.85 -3.79
C ASN A 587 47.12 8.23 -3.50
N THR A 588 47.33 7.58 -2.36
CA THR A 588 48.60 6.93 -2.00
C THR A 588 48.67 5.47 -2.46
N GLU A 589 49.89 5.01 -2.76
CA GLU A 589 50.15 3.62 -3.17
C GLU A 589 49.74 2.61 -2.09
N ILE A 590 50.04 2.91 -0.82
CA ILE A 590 49.61 2.11 0.35
C ILE A 590 48.09 1.92 0.40
N LYS A 591 47.31 2.98 0.13
CA LYS A 591 45.85 2.91 0.12
C LYS A 591 45.34 2.04 -1.04
N LYS A 592 45.95 2.15 -2.24
CA LYS A 592 45.60 1.32 -3.41
C LYS A 592 45.91 -0.16 -3.16
N ASP A 593 47.06 -0.46 -2.56
CA ASP A 593 47.46 -1.82 -2.20
C ASP A 593 46.52 -2.43 -1.16
N SER A 594 46.07 -1.65 -0.18
CA SER A 594 45.09 -2.09 0.80
C SER A 594 43.77 -2.53 0.14
N VAL A 595 43.22 -1.71 -0.76
CA VAL A 595 41.99 -2.04 -1.51
C VAL A 595 42.17 -3.30 -2.35
N TRP A 596 43.30 -3.44 -3.04
CA TRP A 596 43.58 -4.61 -3.86
C TRP A 596 43.76 -5.88 -3.04
N ASN A 597 44.42 -5.79 -1.88
CA ASN A 597 44.56 -6.89 -0.95
C ASN A 597 43.19 -7.33 -0.37
N ASN A 598 42.31 -6.38 -0.05
CA ASN A 598 40.95 -6.67 0.42
C ASN A 598 40.08 -7.28 -0.69
N PHE A 599 40.24 -6.82 -1.94
CA PHE A 599 39.60 -7.39 -3.12
C PHE A 599 40.03 -8.84 -3.35
N LYS A 600 41.34 -9.15 -3.29
CA LYS A 600 41.88 -10.51 -3.41
C LYS A 600 41.39 -11.47 -2.32
N LYS A 601 41.05 -10.95 -1.14
CA LYS A 601 40.44 -11.74 -0.03
C LYS A 601 38.93 -11.95 -0.19
N PHE A 602 38.34 -11.55 -1.32
CA PHE A 602 36.89 -11.60 -1.60
C PHE A 602 36.02 -10.72 -0.68
N GLY A 603 36.63 -9.74 -0.01
CA GLY A 603 35.94 -8.88 0.95
C GLY A 603 35.42 -9.63 2.19
N ARG A 604 34.79 -8.87 3.07
CA ARG A 604 34.14 -9.36 4.28
C ARG A 604 32.67 -9.64 3.99
N ILE A 605 32.22 -10.85 4.26
CA ILE A 605 30.84 -11.26 4.02
C ILE A 605 29.90 -10.50 4.96
N LYS A 606 28.84 -9.91 4.40
CA LYS A 606 27.79 -9.20 5.12
C LYS A 606 26.50 -9.99 5.18
N ASN A 607 26.19 -10.72 4.10
CA ASN A 607 25.03 -11.58 4.03
C ASN A 607 25.38 -12.83 3.23
N TYR A 608 24.88 -13.97 3.66
CA TYR A 608 25.03 -15.25 2.99
C TYR A 608 23.70 -15.99 3.08
N THR A 609 23.19 -16.46 1.95
CA THR A 609 21.95 -17.22 1.90
C THR A 609 22.10 -18.37 0.94
N HIS A 610 21.79 -19.60 1.34
CA HIS A 610 21.63 -20.72 0.40
C HIS A 610 20.28 -21.40 0.54
N SER A 611 19.84 -22.00 -0.56
CA SER A 611 18.65 -22.85 -0.62
C SER A 611 18.99 -24.16 -1.32
N ILE A 612 18.62 -25.27 -0.70
CA ILE A 612 18.70 -26.62 -1.26
C ILE A 612 17.27 -27.13 -1.44
N THR A 613 16.91 -27.54 -2.65
CA THR A 613 15.63 -28.17 -2.95
C THR A 613 15.89 -29.56 -3.50
N ALA A 614 15.33 -30.58 -2.87
CA ALA A 614 15.37 -31.96 -3.35
C ALA A 614 13.94 -32.43 -3.64
N GLY A 615 13.68 -32.86 -4.87
CA GLY A 615 12.41 -33.44 -5.31
C GLY A 615 12.59 -34.92 -5.61
N TYR A 616 11.73 -35.79 -5.03
CA TYR A 616 11.74 -37.22 -5.28
C TYR A 616 10.37 -37.76 -5.66
N THR A 617 10.23 -38.24 -6.90
CA THR A 617 9.04 -38.95 -7.35
C THR A 617 9.16 -40.46 -7.07
N VAL A 618 8.36 -40.97 -6.14
CA VAL A 618 8.45 -42.38 -5.71
C VAL A 618 7.97 -43.31 -6.83
N PRO A 619 8.75 -44.36 -7.21
CA PRO A 619 8.52 -45.15 -8.42
C PRO A 619 7.43 -46.23 -8.30
N PHE A 620 6.29 -45.91 -7.70
CA PHE A 620 5.18 -46.86 -7.53
C PHE A 620 4.53 -47.31 -8.85
N ASP A 621 4.63 -46.50 -9.92
CA ASP A 621 4.15 -46.82 -11.27
C ASP A 621 4.84 -48.03 -11.93
N LYS A 622 6.05 -48.38 -11.47
CA LYS A 622 6.87 -49.47 -12.03
C LYS A 622 6.50 -50.85 -11.51
N LEU A 623 5.83 -50.94 -10.36
CA LEU A 623 5.39 -52.21 -9.79
C LEU A 623 3.93 -52.47 -10.17
N PRO A 624 3.57 -53.63 -10.74
CA PRO A 624 2.19 -53.94 -11.10
C PRO A 624 1.20 -53.85 -9.94
N LEU A 625 1.66 -54.14 -8.71
CA LEU A 625 0.83 -54.08 -7.50
C LEU A 625 0.57 -52.64 -7.03
N THR A 626 1.44 -51.68 -7.33
CA THR A 626 1.37 -50.30 -6.80
C THR A 626 1.21 -49.22 -7.86
N ASN A 627 1.00 -49.58 -9.14
CA ASN A 627 0.89 -48.63 -10.26
C ASN A 627 -0.27 -47.62 -10.19
N TRP A 628 -1.15 -47.80 -9.21
CA TRP A 628 -2.26 -46.92 -8.86
C TRP A 628 -1.85 -45.85 -7.84
N ILE A 629 -0.66 -45.91 -7.26
CA ILE A 629 -0.13 -44.92 -6.33
C ILE A 629 0.81 -44.00 -7.10
N SER A 630 0.63 -42.69 -6.95
CA SER A 630 1.60 -41.67 -7.35
C SER A 630 1.93 -40.82 -6.14
N SER A 631 3.21 -40.63 -5.83
CA SER A 631 3.67 -39.88 -4.67
C SER A 631 4.90 -39.07 -5.01
N GLU A 632 4.94 -37.84 -4.52
CA GLU A 632 6.02 -36.88 -4.68
C GLU A 632 6.42 -36.34 -3.31
N VAL A 633 7.71 -36.35 -3.03
CA VAL A 633 8.30 -35.86 -1.79
C VAL A 633 9.21 -34.68 -2.14
N ASP A 634 8.94 -33.55 -1.52
CA ASP A 634 9.71 -32.32 -1.70
C ASP A 634 10.36 -31.93 -0.37
N TYR A 635 11.66 -31.64 -0.42
CA TYR A 635 12.42 -31.15 0.71
C TYR A 635 13.15 -29.87 0.31
N THR A 636 12.76 -28.74 0.89
CA THR A 636 13.44 -27.46 0.69
C THR A 636 14.03 -27.01 2.02
N THR A 637 15.30 -26.63 2.03
CA THR A 637 15.94 -25.97 3.18
C THR A 637 16.60 -24.68 2.72
N THR A 638 16.50 -23.64 3.53
CA THR A 638 17.13 -22.36 3.31
C THR A 638 17.88 -21.98 4.57
N PHE A 639 19.12 -21.53 4.43
CA PHE A 639 19.92 -21.01 5.52
C PHE A 639 20.34 -19.59 5.18
N ASN A 640 20.30 -18.72 6.17
CA ASN A 640 20.66 -17.34 6.08
C ASN A 640 21.64 -16.98 7.19
N TRP A 641 22.64 -16.18 6.88
CA TRP A 641 23.57 -15.61 7.85
C TRP A 641 23.78 -14.14 7.51
N LYS A 642 23.67 -13.28 8.52
CA LYS A 642 23.83 -11.85 8.37
C LYS A 642 24.79 -11.32 9.43
N ALA A 643 25.81 -10.61 8.97
CA ALA A 643 26.84 -10.04 9.82
C ALA A 643 26.28 -8.91 10.70
N GLY A 644 26.74 -8.84 11.94
CA GLY A 644 26.53 -7.69 12.82
C GLY A 644 27.17 -6.40 12.28
N ALA A 645 26.74 -5.25 12.82
CA ALA A 645 27.40 -3.98 12.57
C ALA A 645 28.84 -3.99 13.12
N ILE A 646 29.75 -3.25 12.49
CA ILE A 646 31.13 -3.11 12.98
C ILE A 646 31.08 -2.45 14.37
N GLY A 647 31.88 -2.95 15.33
CA GLY A 647 31.89 -2.49 16.72
C GLY A 647 30.81 -3.10 17.62
N GLN A 648 29.73 -3.63 17.05
CA GLN A 648 28.69 -4.35 17.79
C GLN A 648 28.78 -5.87 17.62
N ARG A 649 29.37 -6.37 16.52
CA ARG A 649 29.51 -7.80 16.25
C ARG A 649 30.16 -8.57 17.40
N ASP A 650 31.20 -8.00 18.01
CA ASP A 650 31.98 -8.69 19.04
C ASP A 650 31.24 -8.79 20.38
N THR A 651 30.15 -8.02 20.56
CA THR A 651 29.32 -8.05 21.78
C THR A 651 27.94 -8.66 21.55
N LEU A 652 27.26 -8.30 20.45
CA LEU A 652 25.89 -8.73 20.11
C LEU A 652 25.82 -9.88 19.10
N GLY A 653 26.96 -10.27 18.49
CA GLY A 653 27.05 -11.36 17.52
C GLY A 653 26.46 -11.04 16.14
N ASN A 654 26.47 -12.05 15.27
CA ASN A 654 25.76 -12.09 13.99
C ASN A 654 24.37 -12.73 14.17
N SER A 655 23.56 -12.80 13.12
CA SER A 655 22.30 -13.54 13.13
C SER A 655 22.33 -14.65 12.09
N ALA A 656 21.88 -15.85 12.48
CA ALA A 656 21.75 -16.99 11.59
C ALA A 656 20.29 -17.50 11.61
N ASP A 657 19.73 -17.77 10.44
CA ASP A 657 18.36 -18.27 10.31
C ASP A 657 18.36 -19.55 9.49
N ASN A 658 17.44 -20.45 9.80
CA ASN A 658 17.16 -21.61 8.98
C ASN A 658 15.66 -21.69 8.70
N MET A 659 15.29 -22.13 7.50
CA MET A 659 13.94 -22.54 7.15
C MET A 659 13.98 -23.94 6.52
N ARG A 660 13.01 -24.79 6.83
CA ARG A 660 12.80 -26.10 6.22
C ARG A 660 11.35 -26.28 5.82
N LYS A 661 11.12 -26.82 4.63
CA LYS A 661 9.80 -27.24 4.13
C LYS A 661 9.87 -28.70 3.72
N TYR A 662 9.04 -29.50 4.36
CA TYR A 662 8.79 -30.88 3.98
C TYR A 662 7.41 -30.97 3.34
N GLY A 663 7.34 -31.38 2.08
CA GLY A 663 6.12 -31.59 1.31
C GLY A 663 5.98 -33.07 0.94
N LEU A 664 4.77 -33.60 1.11
CA LEU A 664 4.38 -34.90 0.62
C LEU A 664 3.04 -34.75 -0.09
N THR A 665 3.03 -35.00 -1.39
CA THR A 665 1.83 -34.99 -2.22
C THR A 665 1.62 -36.38 -2.79
N GLY A 666 0.42 -36.91 -2.68
CA GLY A 666 0.13 -38.22 -3.24
C GLY A 666 -1.29 -38.36 -3.76
N LYS A 667 -1.44 -39.30 -4.67
CA LYS A 667 -2.70 -39.65 -5.32
C LYS A 667 -2.79 -41.17 -5.47
N LEU A 668 -3.89 -41.72 -4.96
CA LEU A 668 -4.30 -43.11 -5.08
C LEU A 668 -5.39 -43.18 -6.15
N ASP A 669 -5.10 -43.79 -7.30
CA ASP A 669 -5.99 -43.97 -8.44
C ASP A 669 -6.58 -45.39 -8.43
N LEU A 670 -7.66 -45.58 -7.69
CA LEU A 670 -8.25 -46.90 -7.50
C LEU A 670 -8.88 -47.46 -8.79
N VAL A 671 -9.18 -46.61 -9.77
CA VAL A 671 -9.61 -47.07 -11.11
C VAL A 671 -8.51 -47.94 -11.74
N LYS A 672 -7.23 -47.56 -11.59
CA LYS A 672 -6.09 -48.38 -12.02
C LYS A 672 -5.96 -49.65 -11.18
N LEU A 673 -6.14 -49.57 -9.86
CA LEU A 673 -6.11 -50.74 -8.96
C LEU A 673 -7.16 -51.78 -9.38
N TYR A 674 -8.39 -51.34 -9.62
CA TYR A 674 -9.48 -52.22 -10.07
C TYR A 674 -9.18 -52.81 -11.43
N ASN A 675 -8.61 -52.03 -12.37
CA ASN A 675 -8.24 -52.54 -13.68
C ASN A 675 -7.10 -53.57 -13.66
N ASN A 676 -6.28 -53.62 -12.60
CA ASN A 676 -5.27 -54.68 -12.44
C ASN A 676 -5.90 -56.05 -12.12
N ILE A 677 -7.13 -56.09 -11.59
CA ILE A 677 -7.87 -57.33 -11.32
C ILE A 677 -8.73 -57.64 -12.54
N GLY A 678 -8.39 -58.69 -13.30
CA GLY A 678 -9.00 -58.98 -14.62
C GLY A 678 -10.53 -59.12 -14.63
N VAL A 679 -11.15 -59.54 -13.51
CA VAL A 679 -12.62 -59.61 -13.36
C VAL A 679 -13.24 -58.20 -13.25
N LEU A 680 -12.58 -57.28 -12.55
CA LEU A 680 -13.04 -55.90 -12.36
C LEU A 680 -12.79 -55.03 -13.59
N GLN A 681 -11.70 -55.29 -14.33
CA GLN A 681 -11.39 -54.62 -15.60
C GLN A 681 -12.53 -54.75 -16.64
N LYS A 682 -13.13 -55.95 -16.75
CA LYS A 682 -14.28 -56.20 -17.65
C LYS A 682 -15.56 -55.45 -17.23
N ILE A 683 -15.67 -55.04 -15.97
CA ILE A 683 -16.84 -54.29 -15.45
C ILE A 683 -16.64 -52.78 -15.58
N ASN A 684 -15.40 -52.31 -15.43
CA ASN A 684 -15.02 -50.89 -15.49
C ASN A 684 -14.81 -50.38 -16.93
N THR A 685 -14.49 -51.26 -17.88
CA THR A 685 -14.40 -50.91 -19.31
C THR A 685 -15.81 -50.89 -19.93
N PRO A 686 -16.28 -49.74 -20.47
CA PRO A 686 -17.56 -49.71 -21.17
C PRO A 686 -17.45 -50.55 -22.46
N THR A 687 -18.33 -51.52 -22.64
CA THR A 687 -18.50 -52.23 -23.91
C THR A 687 -18.89 -51.21 -24.97
N ARG A 688 -17.94 -50.83 -25.83
CA ARG A 688 -18.22 -50.02 -27.03
C ARG A 688 -19.16 -50.81 -27.92
N SER A 689 -20.45 -50.46 -27.94
CA SER A 689 -21.36 -50.90 -29.01
C SER A 689 -20.93 -50.20 -30.30
N ARG A 690 -20.00 -50.82 -31.04
CA ARG A 690 -19.75 -50.48 -32.43
C ARG A 690 -20.92 -51.03 -33.25
N THR A 691 -21.98 -50.26 -33.40
CA THR A 691 -22.93 -50.47 -34.48
C THR A 691 -22.28 -49.93 -35.76
N ARG A 692 -21.49 -50.80 -36.42
CA ARG A 692 -21.22 -50.68 -37.85
C ARG A 692 -22.29 -51.51 -38.56
N PRO A 693 -23.18 -50.93 -39.37
CA PRO A 693 -24.03 -51.72 -40.25
C PRO A 693 -23.13 -52.23 -41.38
N GLY A 694 -22.83 -53.52 -41.38
CA GLY A 694 -22.01 -54.16 -42.40
C GLY A 694 -22.00 -55.67 -42.21
N ASN A 695 -22.70 -56.37 -43.11
CA ASN A 695 -22.77 -57.82 -43.25
C ASN A 695 -21.41 -58.51 -43.07
N ASN A 696 -21.36 -59.48 -42.15
CA ASN A 696 -21.05 -60.85 -42.52
C ASN A 696 -21.35 -61.79 -41.35
N GLN A 697 -22.13 -62.82 -41.66
CA GLN A 697 -22.42 -63.96 -40.80
C GLN A 697 -21.14 -64.78 -40.60
N ALA A 698 -20.73 -64.95 -39.36
CA ALA A 698 -19.95 -66.10 -38.92
C ALA A 698 -20.63 -66.63 -37.66
N GLN A 699 -20.97 -67.92 -37.68
CA GLN A 699 -21.59 -68.65 -36.58
C GLN A 699 -20.80 -68.47 -35.29
N ALA A 700 -21.49 -67.99 -34.25
CA ALA A 700 -20.99 -67.99 -32.89
C ALA A 700 -21.56 -69.21 -32.16
N ASP A 701 -20.64 -70.07 -31.75
CA ASP A 701 -20.80 -71.28 -30.94
C ASP A 701 -21.59 -71.01 -29.65
N THR A 702 -22.73 -71.71 -29.50
CA THR A 702 -23.63 -71.61 -28.35
C THR A 702 -23.18 -72.55 -27.24
N THR A 703 -22.10 -72.22 -26.51
CA THR A 703 -21.88 -72.68 -25.13
C THR A 703 -20.75 -71.90 -24.46
N GLN A 704 -21.01 -70.68 -23.99
CA GLN A 704 -20.16 -70.06 -22.97
C GLN A 704 -20.93 -69.98 -21.64
N ARG A 705 -20.40 -70.67 -20.64
CA ARG A 705 -20.81 -70.53 -19.23
C ARG A 705 -20.78 -69.05 -18.87
N LYS A 706 -21.94 -68.49 -18.51
CA LYS A 706 -22.03 -67.15 -17.93
C LYS A 706 -21.05 -67.06 -16.76
N SER A 707 -20.01 -66.24 -16.92
CA SER A 707 -19.04 -65.94 -15.87
C SER A 707 -19.76 -65.35 -14.66
N LEU A 708 -19.31 -65.64 -13.44
CA LEU A 708 -19.85 -65.11 -12.18
C LEU A 708 -20.09 -63.57 -12.21
N SER A 709 -19.35 -62.85 -13.06
CA SER A 709 -19.43 -61.41 -13.33
C SER A 709 -20.69 -60.94 -14.08
N GLU A 710 -21.52 -61.84 -14.63
CA GLU A 710 -22.73 -61.52 -15.40
C GLU A 710 -24.03 -61.64 -14.59
N ILE A 711 -23.95 -62.11 -13.34
CA ILE A 711 -25.09 -62.19 -12.42
C ILE A 711 -25.41 -60.76 -11.90
N PRO A 712 -26.66 -60.25 -12.05
CA PRO A 712 -27.03 -58.87 -11.68
C PRO A 712 -26.66 -58.47 -10.25
N LEU A 713 -26.82 -59.40 -9.30
CA LEU A 713 -26.48 -59.20 -7.88
C LEU A 713 -24.96 -58.96 -7.69
N TRP A 714 -24.13 -59.86 -8.25
CA TRP A 714 -22.67 -59.77 -8.15
C TRP A 714 -22.11 -58.55 -8.89
N LYS A 715 -22.70 -58.17 -10.03
CA LYS A 715 -22.35 -56.95 -10.78
C LYS A 715 -22.67 -55.67 -9.99
N GLY A 716 -23.75 -55.66 -9.21
CA GLY A 716 -24.11 -54.55 -8.32
C GLY A 716 -23.18 -54.44 -7.10
N VAL A 717 -22.85 -55.56 -6.46
CA VAL A 717 -21.90 -55.60 -5.32
C VAL A 717 -20.50 -55.17 -5.75
N LEU A 718 -19.99 -55.69 -6.87
CA LEU A 718 -18.66 -55.35 -7.37
C LEU A 718 -18.56 -53.87 -7.80
N ARG A 719 -19.61 -53.28 -8.38
CA ARG A 719 -19.66 -51.84 -8.68
C ARG A 719 -19.68 -50.97 -7.42
N THR A 720 -20.37 -51.41 -6.38
CA THR A 720 -20.40 -50.72 -5.08
C THR A 720 -19.01 -50.73 -4.43
N LEU A 721 -18.29 -51.85 -4.49
CA LEU A 721 -16.90 -51.96 -4.02
C LEU A 721 -15.92 -51.13 -4.86
N MET A 722 -16.23 -50.88 -6.13
CA MET A 722 -15.45 -50.00 -7.03
C MET A 722 -15.89 -48.53 -7.00
N SER A 723 -16.69 -48.14 -6.01
CA SER A 723 -17.23 -46.78 -5.92
C SER A 723 -16.13 -45.75 -5.65
N LEU A 724 -15.16 -46.04 -4.78
CA LEU A 724 -14.05 -45.13 -4.51
C LEU A 724 -13.15 -45.03 -5.75
N ARG A 725 -13.05 -43.84 -6.38
CA ARG A 725 -12.32 -43.62 -7.63
C ARG A 725 -10.89 -43.17 -7.38
N SER A 726 -10.70 -42.16 -6.54
CA SER A 726 -9.37 -41.63 -6.23
C SER A 726 -9.31 -40.98 -4.85
N ILE A 727 -8.13 -41.02 -4.22
CA ILE A 727 -7.82 -40.25 -3.00
C ILE A 727 -6.58 -39.42 -3.28
N ASN A 728 -6.69 -38.09 -3.16
CA ASN A 728 -5.54 -37.20 -3.16
C ASN A 728 -5.24 -36.82 -1.71
N PHE A 729 -3.98 -36.76 -1.32
CA PHE A 729 -3.56 -36.26 -0.02
C PHE A 729 -2.40 -35.29 -0.19
N ASN A 730 -2.40 -34.24 0.63
CA ASN A 730 -1.31 -33.29 0.73
C ASN A 730 -0.93 -33.15 2.20
N TYR A 731 0.37 -33.09 2.44
CA TYR A 731 0.94 -32.78 3.73
C TYR A 731 2.12 -31.85 3.50
N SER A 732 2.09 -30.68 4.12
CA SER A 732 3.24 -29.78 4.12
C SER A 732 3.51 -29.27 5.53
N ARG A 733 4.77 -29.35 5.94
CA ARG A 733 5.26 -28.83 7.21
C ARG A 733 6.39 -27.87 6.90
N THR A 734 6.17 -26.60 7.23
CA THR A 734 7.14 -25.52 7.06
C THR A 734 7.58 -25.07 8.43
N GLU A 735 8.88 -25.03 8.66
CA GLU A 735 9.48 -24.67 9.93
C GLU A 735 10.59 -23.65 9.69
N GLY A 736 10.85 -22.79 10.66
CA GLY A 736 12.00 -21.91 10.63
C GLY A 736 12.47 -21.54 12.02
N THR A 737 13.77 -21.29 12.15
CA THR A 737 14.44 -20.91 13.40
C THR A 737 15.30 -19.68 13.12
N ILE A 738 15.15 -18.65 13.94
CA ILE A 738 15.94 -17.40 13.92
C ILE A 738 16.82 -17.42 15.16
N LEU A 739 18.14 -17.37 14.94
CA LEU A 739 19.16 -17.46 15.96
C LEU A 739 19.99 -16.16 15.97
N PRO A 740 19.60 -15.16 16.78
CA PRO A 740 20.44 -14.00 17.02
C PRO A 740 21.63 -14.36 17.91
N GLY A 741 22.68 -13.53 17.93
CA GLY A 741 23.83 -13.73 18.81
C GLY A 741 24.83 -14.78 18.33
N TYR A 742 24.77 -15.22 17.08
CA TYR A 742 25.67 -16.21 16.49
C TYR A 742 27.06 -15.62 16.24
N MET A 743 28.11 -16.08 16.92
CA MET A 743 29.46 -15.48 16.78
C MET A 743 30.26 -15.89 15.53
N PRO A 744 30.23 -17.16 15.07
CA PRO A 744 31.06 -17.57 13.95
C PRO A 744 30.77 -16.84 12.63
N ASP A 745 31.82 -16.62 11.84
CA ASP A 745 31.72 -16.11 10.48
C ASP A 745 31.42 -17.25 9.50
N VAL A 746 30.60 -16.97 8.49
CA VAL A 746 30.22 -17.95 7.47
C VAL A 746 31.29 -18.08 6.37
N TYR A 747 31.42 -19.28 5.82
CA TYR A 747 32.29 -19.63 4.70
C TYR A 747 31.51 -20.48 3.68
N LEU A 748 32.13 -21.49 3.08
CA LEU A 748 31.52 -22.33 2.04
C LEU A 748 30.36 -23.17 2.60
N PHE A 749 29.29 -23.31 1.80
CA PHE A 749 28.09 -24.09 2.12
C PHE A 749 27.35 -23.67 3.42
N GLY A 750 27.61 -22.46 3.92
CA GLY A 750 26.98 -21.93 5.12
C GLY A 750 27.64 -22.37 6.43
N LEU A 751 28.78 -23.08 6.35
CA LEU A 751 29.57 -23.48 7.51
C LEU A 751 30.71 -22.49 7.76
N ASP A 752 31.27 -22.49 8.96
CA ASP A 752 32.49 -21.76 9.30
C ASP A 752 33.74 -22.34 8.58
N ARG A 753 34.90 -21.69 8.75
CA ARG A 753 36.15 -22.17 8.13
C ARG A 753 36.59 -23.55 8.63
N GLY A 754 36.17 -23.94 9.83
CA GLY A 754 36.39 -25.27 10.40
C GLY A 754 35.44 -26.34 9.86
N PHE A 755 34.39 -25.94 9.13
CA PHE A 755 33.29 -26.81 8.69
C PHE A 755 32.50 -27.47 9.84
N GLU A 756 32.49 -26.85 11.02
CA GLU A 756 31.86 -27.38 12.24
C GLU A 756 30.60 -26.60 12.65
N ASN A 757 30.61 -25.28 12.54
CA ASN A 757 29.55 -24.41 13.07
C ASN A 757 28.70 -23.78 11.93
N PRO A 758 27.37 -23.62 12.07
CA PRO A 758 26.49 -24.02 13.19
C PRO A 758 26.16 -25.53 13.19
N GLY A 759 26.77 -26.29 12.28
CA GLY A 759 26.55 -27.72 12.09
C GLY A 759 25.76 -28.02 10.82
N LEU A 760 26.09 -29.13 10.15
CA LEU A 760 25.41 -29.57 8.94
C LEU A 760 23.90 -29.72 9.14
N GLY A 761 23.46 -30.17 10.32
CA GLY A 761 22.05 -30.26 10.66
C GLY A 761 21.34 -28.91 10.55
N PHE A 762 21.89 -27.85 11.15
CA PHE A 762 21.29 -26.52 11.12
C PHE A 762 21.36 -25.88 9.73
N VAL A 763 22.43 -26.10 8.98
CA VAL A 763 22.56 -25.67 7.57
C VAL A 763 21.55 -26.36 6.64
N LEU A 764 21.20 -27.62 6.94
CA LEU A 764 20.29 -28.46 6.16
C LEU A 764 18.83 -28.43 6.61
N GLY A 765 18.46 -27.65 7.63
CA GLY A 765 17.04 -27.51 7.99
C GLY A 765 16.66 -27.91 9.42
N SER A 766 17.61 -28.30 10.27
CA SER A 766 17.31 -28.76 11.63
C SER A 766 16.67 -27.64 12.46
N GLN A 767 15.63 -28.00 13.22
CA GLN A 767 14.83 -27.09 14.04
C GLN A 767 14.98 -27.39 15.54
N ASP A 768 16.07 -28.05 15.92
CA ASP A 768 16.34 -28.36 17.33
C ASP A 768 16.59 -27.07 18.12
N ASN A 769 15.76 -26.82 19.13
CA ASN A 769 15.86 -25.64 19.98
C ASN A 769 17.16 -25.62 20.80
N ASN A 770 17.77 -26.78 21.06
CA ASN A 770 18.96 -26.91 21.89
C ASN A 770 20.22 -26.32 21.24
N ILE A 771 20.19 -25.98 19.95
CA ILE A 771 21.32 -25.36 19.25
C ILE A 771 21.84 -24.12 19.97
N ARG A 772 20.97 -23.32 20.58
CA ARG A 772 21.35 -22.14 21.38
C ARG A 772 22.18 -22.51 22.61
N ASN A 773 21.81 -23.59 23.30
CA ASN A 773 22.51 -24.08 24.49
C ASN A 773 23.86 -24.69 24.10
N VAL A 774 23.91 -25.43 22.98
CA VAL A 774 25.15 -26.01 22.44
C VAL A 774 26.14 -24.89 22.05
N LEU A 775 25.68 -23.86 21.35
CA LEU A 775 26.52 -22.73 20.95
C LEU A 775 26.96 -21.88 22.15
N ALA A 776 26.07 -21.68 23.13
CA ALA A 776 26.41 -21.00 24.38
C ALA A 776 27.50 -21.75 25.17
N ASN A 777 27.35 -23.07 25.33
CA ASN A 777 28.33 -23.91 26.03
C ASN A 777 29.70 -23.92 25.34
N ASN A 778 29.72 -23.82 24.00
CA ASN A 778 30.95 -23.76 23.21
C ASN A 778 31.54 -22.34 23.08
N SER A 779 30.99 -21.33 23.77
CA SER A 779 31.39 -19.91 23.66
C SER A 779 31.27 -19.34 22.23
N LEU A 780 30.31 -19.85 21.46
CA LEU A 780 29.99 -19.43 20.08
C LEU A 780 28.70 -18.60 20.01
N TYR A 781 28.17 -18.20 21.18
CA TYR A 781 27.02 -17.32 21.32
C TYR A 781 27.44 -15.99 21.96
N ALA A 782 26.70 -14.92 21.67
CA ALA A 782 27.02 -13.58 22.13
C ALA A 782 27.00 -13.46 23.67
N PRO A 783 28.08 -12.95 24.30
CA PRO A 783 28.19 -12.88 25.75
C PRO A 783 27.43 -11.70 26.37
N SER A 784 26.89 -10.79 25.56
CA SER A 784 26.26 -9.55 26.03
C SER A 784 24.92 -9.76 26.72
N GLN A 785 24.76 -9.14 27.89
CA GLN A 785 23.48 -9.02 28.60
C GLN A 785 22.47 -8.09 27.91
N PHE A 786 22.91 -7.32 26.91
CA PHE A 786 22.06 -6.37 26.17
C PHE A 786 21.46 -6.96 24.90
N LEU A 787 21.61 -8.27 24.66
CA LEU A 787 20.95 -8.95 23.56
C LEU A 787 19.44 -9.02 23.82
N THR A 788 18.68 -8.14 23.16
CA THR A 788 17.21 -8.07 23.26
C THR A 788 16.50 -8.69 22.07
N THR A 789 17.23 -9.09 21.03
CA THR A 789 16.67 -9.77 19.87
C THR A 789 16.27 -11.20 20.27
N PRO A 790 14.99 -11.58 20.10
CA PRO A 790 14.53 -12.89 20.54
C PRO A 790 14.99 -14.00 19.60
N PHE A 791 15.32 -15.15 20.18
CA PHE A 791 15.31 -16.43 19.48
C PHE A 791 13.87 -16.76 19.09
N GLN A 792 13.62 -17.10 17.83
CA GLN A 792 12.27 -17.40 17.35
C GLN A 792 12.23 -18.73 16.59
N GLN A 793 11.15 -19.48 16.74
CA GLN A 793 10.85 -20.64 15.90
C GLN A 793 9.41 -20.58 15.42
N ASN A 794 9.21 -20.81 14.13
CA ASN A 794 7.88 -20.82 13.52
C ASN A 794 7.63 -22.21 12.93
N ARG A 795 6.40 -22.72 13.07
CA ARG A 795 5.95 -23.98 12.47
C ARG A 795 4.55 -23.83 11.90
N THR A 796 4.42 -24.11 10.62
CA THR A 796 3.13 -24.18 9.91
C THR A 796 2.95 -25.59 9.39
N THR A 797 1.85 -26.24 9.78
CA THR A 797 1.50 -27.58 9.31
C THR A 797 0.16 -27.52 8.59
N ASN A 798 0.15 -27.97 7.33
CA ASN A 798 -1.03 -28.14 6.52
C ASN A 798 -1.19 -29.61 6.16
N TYR A 799 -2.38 -30.13 6.42
CA TYR A 799 -2.79 -31.48 6.05
C TYR A 799 -4.14 -31.40 5.34
N GLY A 800 -4.26 -32.11 4.23
CA GLY A 800 -5.50 -32.18 3.49
C GLY A 800 -5.64 -33.50 2.76
N PHE A 801 -6.89 -33.96 2.63
CA PHE A 801 -7.21 -35.09 1.76
C PHE A 801 -8.52 -34.83 1.01
N ASP A 802 -8.59 -35.33 -0.22
CA ASP A 802 -9.76 -35.28 -1.08
C ASP A 802 -10.03 -36.69 -1.64
N ALA A 803 -11.14 -37.31 -1.25
CA ALA A 803 -11.55 -38.64 -1.70
C ALA A 803 -12.79 -38.55 -2.61
N LEU A 804 -12.68 -39.05 -3.84
CA LEU A 804 -13.75 -39.11 -4.82
C LEU A 804 -14.40 -40.50 -4.82
N VAL A 805 -15.70 -40.57 -4.55
CA VAL A 805 -16.53 -41.78 -4.56
C VAL A 805 -17.62 -41.62 -5.63
N GLU A 806 -17.74 -42.58 -6.53
CA GLU A 806 -18.78 -42.73 -7.55
C GLU A 806 -19.51 -44.08 -7.41
N PRO A 807 -20.48 -44.20 -6.48
CA PRO A 807 -21.27 -45.43 -6.25
C PRO A 807 -21.97 -45.99 -7.50
N PHE A 808 -22.46 -45.10 -8.37
CA PHE A 808 -23.06 -45.44 -9.65
C PHE A 808 -22.80 -44.31 -10.66
N GLN A 809 -22.97 -44.61 -11.95
CA GLN A 809 -22.58 -43.71 -13.03
C GLN A 809 -23.19 -42.31 -12.87
N ASP A 810 -22.36 -41.29 -13.01
CA ASP A 810 -22.71 -39.87 -12.91
C ASP A 810 -23.14 -39.36 -11.52
N PHE A 811 -23.02 -40.18 -10.45
CA PHE A 811 -23.23 -39.77 -9.06
C PHE A 811 -21.90 -39.69 -8.32
N ARG A 812 -21.37 -38.48 -8.12
CA ARG A 812 -20.05 -38.22 -7.54
C ARG A 812 -20.17 -37.60 -6.16
N ILE A 813 -19.51 -38.20 -5.18
CA ILE A 813 -19.30 -37.64 -3.83
C ILE A 813 -17.82 -37.33 -3.68
N THR A 814 -17.47 -36.12 -3.31
CA THR A 814 -16.10 -35.73 -2.93
C THR A 814 -16.08 -35.45 -1.45
N PHE A 815 -15.32 -36.25 -0.69
CA PHE A 815 -15.04 -36.00 0.72
C PHE A 815 -13.75 -35.20 0.85
N THR A 816 -13.76 -34.11 1.61
CA THR A 816 -12.59 -33.23 1.78
C THR A 816 -12.32 -33.02 3.26
N GLY A 817 -11.12 -33.32 3.75
CA GLY A 817 -10.69 -33.01 5.12
C GLY A 817 -9.50 -32.07 5.11
N ARG A 818 -9.46 -31.10 6.02
CA ARG A 818 -8.36 -30.12 6.11
C ARG A 818 -8.00 -29.87 7.57
N LYS A 819 -6.72 -29.70 7.84
CA LYS A 819 -6.17 -29.31 9.14
C LYS A 819 -4.98 -28.40 8.90
N ASN A 820 -5.05 -27.19 9.42
CA ASN A 820 -4.03 -26.16 9.26
C ASN A 820 -3.76 -25.53 10.61
N TYR A 821 -2.51 -25.47 11.04
CA TYR A 821 -2.17 -24.72 12.25
C TYR A 821 -0.79 -24.12 12.14
N THR A 822 -0.64 -22.96 12.77
CA THR A 822 0.57 -22.17 12.84
C THR A 822 0.96 -21.99 14.29
N GLU A 823 2.26 -22.02 14.56
CA GLU A 823 2.83 -21.89 15.90
C GLU A 823 4.09 -21.05 15.79
N ASN A 824 4.21 -20.05 16.66
CA ASN A 824 5.38 -19.20 16.77
C ASN A 824 5.85 -19.21 18.21
N TYR A 825 7.06 -19.70 18.44
CA TYR A 825 7.76 -19.66 19.71
C TYR A 825 8.79 -18.54 19.67
N GLN A 826 8.88 -17.76 20.75
CA GLN A 826 9.94 -16.78 20.91
C GLN A 826 10.40 -16.69 22.37
N GLU A 827 11.67 -16.38 22.58
CA GLU A 827 12.22 -16.07 23.89
C GLU A 827 13.43 -15.15 23.73
N ILE A 828 13.76 -14.38 24.77
CA ILE A 828 15.04 -13.67 24.82
C ILE A 828 16.06 -14.58 25.50
N PHE A 829 17.04 -15.06 24.76
CA PHE A 829 18.11 -15.91 25.27
C PHE A 829 19.40 -15.10 25.39
N ARG A 830 19.89 -14.87 26.61
CA ARG A 830 21.07 -14.02 26.86
C ARG A 830 21.84 -14.46 28.09
N ASN A 831 23.08 -13.99 28.22
CA ASN A 831 23.91 -14.23 29.40
C ASN A 831 23.41 -13.42 30.61
N ASP A 832 23.32 -14.05 31.78
CA ASP A 832 22.99 -13.43 33.05
C ASP A 832 24.26 -12.90 33.74
N PRO A 833 24.37 -11.59 34.02
CA PRO A 833 25.54 -11.01 34.69
C PRO A 833 25.79 -11.56 36.10
N ALA A 834 24.78 -12.12 36.78
CA ALA A 834 24.94 -12.58 38.16
C ALA A 834 25.69 -13.92 38.27
N ASN A 835 25.51 -14.83 37.31
CA ASN A 835 26.01 -16.21 37.38
C ASN A 835 26.86 -16.62 36.17
N GLY A 836 26.94 -15.79 35.12
CA GLY A 836 27.65 -16.12 33.87
C GLY A 836 26.98 -17.22 33.04
N ASN A 837 25.73 -17.58 33.37
CA ASN A 837 24.94 -18.60 32.69
C ASN A 837 23.94 -17.95 31.74
N PHE A 838 23.63 -18.64 30.64
CA PHE A 838 22.57 -18.20 29.73
C PHE A 838 21.17 -18.52 30.30
N ILE A 839 20.27 -17.55 30.22
CA ILE A 839 18.88 -17.67 30.68
C ILE A 839 17.90 -17.35 29.55
N SER A 840 16.77 -18.06 29.54
CA SER A 840 15.62 -17.77 28.67
C SER A 840 14.64 -16.86 29.41
N ILE A 841 14.37 -15.68 28.87
CA ILE A 841 13.49 -14.67 29.45
C ILE A 841 12.22 -14.57 28.61
N ASN A 842 11.06 -14.54 29.28
CA ASN A 842 9.73 -14.39 28.69
C ASN A 842 9.46 -15.31 27.50
N PRO A 843 9.60 -16.64 27.64
CA PRO A 843 9.24 -17.57 26.58
C PRO A 843 7.74 -17.45 26.27
N ASN A 844 7.44 -17.27 24.99
CA ASN A 844 6.11 -17.05 24.48
C ASN A 844 5.85 -17.96 23.27
N ARG A 845 4.73 -18.69 23.30
CA ARG A 845 4.20 -19.52 22.22
C ARG A 845 2.82 -19.01 21.82
N THR A 846 2.71 -18.63 20.56
CA THR A 846 1.47 -18.11 19.95
C THR A 846 1.11 -18.90 18.70
N GLY A 847 -0.10 -18.74 18.19
CA GLY A 847 -0.46 -19.35 16.92
C GLY A 847 -1.94 -19.35 16.59
N THR A 848 -2.27 -20.01 15.48
CA THR A 848 -3.64 -20.20 15.01
C THR A 848 -3.90 -21.68 14.78
N TYR A 849 -5.12 -22.16 15.02
CA TYR A 849 -5.48 -23.56 14.81
C TYR A 849 -6.78 -23.69 14.02
N GLY A 850 -6.78 -24.46 12.94
CA GLY A 850 -7.94 -24.73 12.10
C GLY A 850 -8.06 -26.22 11.76
N VAL A 851 -9.27 -26.75 11.85
CA VAL A 851 -9.55 -28.16 11.51
C VAL A 851 -10.96 -28.32 10.97
N SER A 852 -11.11 -29.15 9.94
CA SER A 852 -12.43 -29.52 9.43
C SER A 852 -13.20 -30.28 10.50
N PHE A 853 -14.41 -29.83 10.75
CA PHE A 853 -15.23 -30.26 11.87
C PHE A 853 -16.64 -30.61 11.39
N MET A 854 -17.52 -31.13 12.26
CA MET A 854 -18.90 -31.46 11.89
C MET A 854 -19.89 -30.97 12.96
N MET A 855 -20.89 -30.19 12.53
CA MET A 855 -21.93 -29.60 13.36
C MET A 855 -23.35 -29.76 12.78
N ILE A 856 -23.50 -30.61 11.75
CA ILE A 856 -24.78 -30.84 11.05
C ILE A 856 -25.96 -31.21 11.96
N LYS A 857 -25.69 -31.85 13.12
CA LYS A 857 -26.72 -32.23 14.10
C LYS A 857 -27.54 -31.04 14.60
N THR A 858 -26.92 -29.85 14.69
CA THR A 858 -27.55 -28.63 15.23
C THR A 858 -27.90 -27.62 14.13
N ALA A 859 -27.67 -27.95 12.86
CA ALA A 859 -27.80 -27.03 11.73
C ALA A 859 -29.26 -26.61 11.43
N PHE A 860 -30.23 -27.37 11.92
CA PHE A 860 -31.66 -27.18 11.67
C PHE A 860 -32.45 -26.77 12.92
N GLU A 861 -31.78 -26.56 14.06
CA GLU A 861 -32.39 -25.96 15.24
C GLU A 861 -32.85 -24.53 14.93
N LYS A 862 -34.03 -24.17 15.45
CA LYS A 862 -34.63 -22.85 15.25
C LYS A 862 -34.49 -22.02 16.52
N ASP A 863 -34.30 -20.73 16.37
CA ASP A 863 -34.47 -19.79 17.48
C ASP A 863 -35.96 -19.70 17.86
N ASN A 864 -36.24 -19.51 19.15
CA ASN A 864 -37.58 -19.26 19.66
C ASN A 864 -38.07 -17.84 19.31
N ALA A 865 -39.33 -17.52 19.63
CA ALA A 865 -39.96 -16.23 19.30
C ALA A 865 -39.20 -15.01 19.85
N ASP A 866 -38.57 -15.15 21.01
CA ASP A 866 -37.77 -14.10 21.66
C ASP A 866 -36.30 -14.10 21.22
N HIS A 867 -35.97 -14.80 20.13
CA HIS A 867 -34.60 -14.99 19.65
C HIS A 867 -33.65 -15.75 20.60
N THR A 868 -34.21 -16.35 21.66
CA THR A 868 -33.52 -17.28 22.55
C THR A 868 -33.28 -18.60 21.84
N SER A 869 -32.09 -19.19 22.00
CA SER A 869 -31.69 -20.42 21.30
C SER A 869 -31.52 -21.55 22.30
N ASN A 870 -32.12 -22.72 22.04
CA ASN A 870 -31.91 -23.92 22.85
C ASN A 870 -30.42 -24.32 22.89
N LEU A 871 -29.66 -24.03 21.83
CA LEU A 871 -28.21 -24.25 21.77
C LEU A 871 -27.46 -23.35 22.75
N PHE A 872 -27.90 -22.11 22.92
CA PHE A 872 -27.30 -21.18 23.87
C PHE A 872 -27.62 -21.59 25.32
N ASN A 873 -28.86 -21.99 25.61
CA ASN A 873 -29.25 -22.50 26.92
C ASN A 873 -28.48 -23.78 27.28
N ASN A 874 -28.28 -24.68 26.30
CA ASN A 874 -27.43 -25.86 26.48
C ASN A 874 -25.98 -25.48 26.78
N PHE A 875 -25.43 -24.47 26.10
CA PHE A 875 -24.10 -23.94 26.39
C PHE A 875 -24.00 -23.45 27.85
N GLU A 876 -24.98 -22.68 28.33
CA GLU A 876 -24.98 -22.20 29.71
C GLU A 876 -25.02 -23.35 30.72
N ASN A 877 -25.90 -24.33 30.50
CA ASN A 877 -26.05 -25.50 31.37
C ASN A 877 -24.82 -26.43 31.36
N TYR A 878 -24.19 -26.62 30.19
CA TYR A 878 -23.04 -27.53 30.06
C TYR A 878 -21.78 -27.02 30.77
N ARG A 879 -21.65 -25.70 30.99
CA ARG A 879 -20.51 -25.14 31.75
C ARG A 879 -20.40 -25.73 33.15
N GLY A 880 -21.51 -25.85 33.89
CA GLY A 880 -21.50 -26.40 35.24
C GLY A 880 -21.05 -27.87 35.28
N ILE A 881 -21.53 -28.68 34.33
CA ILE A 881 -21.18 -30.10 34.21
C ILE A 881 -19.70 -30.28 33.84
N LEU A 882 -19.20 -29.47 32.89
CA LEU A 882 -17.81 -29.54 32.45
C LEU A 882 -16.84 -29.03 33.51
N LYS A 883 -17.21 -27.98 34.26
CA LYS A 883 -16.46 -27.50 35.42
C LYS A 883 -16.26 -28.65 36.43
N GLN A 884 -17.34 -29.30 36.87
CA GLN A 884 -17.26 -30.43 37.82
C GLN A 884 -16.34 -31.56 37.33
N ARG A 885 -16.41 -31.89 36.03
CA ARG A 885 -15.55 -32.92 35.44
C ARG A 885 -14.09 -32.48 35.33
N LEU A 886 -13.83 -31.19 35.07
CA LEU A 886 -12.48 -30.64 34.98
C LEU A 886 -11.83 -30.52 36.37
N ASP A 887 -12.57 -30.05 37.37
CA ASP A 887 -12.13 -29.99 38.78
C ASP A 887 -11.78 -31.41 39.28
N GLY A 888 -12.61 -32.41 38.96
CA GLY A 888 -12.33 -33.81 39.32
C GLY A 888 -11.08 -34.42 38.64
N LEU A 889 -10.55 -33.79 37.59
CA LEU A 889 -9.33 -34.21 36.91
C LEU A 889 -8.09 -33.43 37.36
N ASN A 890 -8.25 -32.23 37.93
CA ASN A 890 -7.14 -31.38 38.34
C ASN A 890 -6.98 -31.35 39.87
N ALA A 891 -5.95 -32.01 40.37
CA ALA A 891 -5.66 -32.01 41.81
C ALA A 891 -5.13 -30.67 42.35
N ASN A 892 -4.77 -29.72 41.47
CA ASN A 892 -4.16 -28.46 41.90
C ASN A 892 -5.19 -27.45 42.46
N GLY A 893 -6.44 -27.46 41.98
CA GLY A 893 -7.47 -26.52 42.42
C GLY A 893 -8.72 -26.52 41.53
N ASP A 894 -9.67 -25.64 41.85
CA ASP A 894 -10.94 -25.50 41.14
C ASP A 894 -10.86 -24.45 40.00
N TYR A 895 -11.57 -24.70 38.90
CA TYR A 895 -11.71 -23.76 37.80
C TYR A 895 -12.92 -22.86 37.99
N SER A 896 -12.81 -21.58 37.59
CA SER A 896 -13.97 -20.69 37.48
C SER A 896 -14.94 -21.16 36.38
N LEU A 897 -16.24 -20.94 36.56
CA LEU A 897 -17.29 -21.29 35.58
C LEU A 897 -17.07 -20.60 34.21
N ASN A 898 -16.46 -19.42 34.26
CA ASN A 898 -16.14 -18.58 33.12
C ASN A 898 -14.70 -18.78 32.61
N SER A 899 -13.97 -19.74 33.15
CA SER A 899 -12.66 -20.14 32.62
C SER A 899 -12.82 -20.68 31.20
N GLN A 900 -11.88 -20.33 30.32
CA GLN A 900 -11.91 -20.78 28.92
C GLN A 900 -11.84 -22.31 28.79
N GLU A 901 -11.20 -23.02 29.74
CA GLU A 901 -11.14 -24.50 29.73
C GLU A 901 -12.48 -25.16 30.01
N VAL A 902 -13.44 -24.42 30.56
CA VAL A 902 -14.83 -24.85 30.74
C VAL A 902 -15.70 -24.35 29.58
N VAL A 903 -15.54 -23.08 29.22
CA VAL A 903 -16.39 -22.40 28.23
C VAL A 903 -16.18 -22.94 26.81
N ILE A 904 -14.93 -23.20 26.38
CA ILE A 904 -14.64 -23.74 25.04
C ILE A 904 -15.29 -25.13 24.84
N PRO A 905 -15.06 -26.13 25.70
CA PRO A 905 -15.71 -27.43 25.51
C PRO A 905 -17.23 -27.35 25.69
N ALA A 906 -17.77 -26.46 26.52
CA ALA A 906 -19.22 -26.26 26.63
C ALA A 906 -19.80 -25.73 25.31
N PHE A 907 -19.12 -24.76 24.69
CA PHE A 907 -19.48 -24.20 23.40
C PHE A 907 -19.42 -25.25 22.30
N VAL A 908 -18.33 -26.01 22.22
CA VAL A 908 -18.18 -27.12 21.27
C VAL A 908 -19.25 -28.18 21.52
N ALA A 909 -19.54 -28.57 22.76
CA ALA A 909 -20.58 -29.56 23.08
C ALA A 909 -21.97 -29.12 22.57
N ALA A 910 -22.38 -27.91 22.96
CA ALA A 910 -23.70 -27.36 22.65
C ALA A 910 -23.92 -27.20 21.14
N TYR A 911 -22.99 -26.57 20.43
CA TYR A 911 -23.17 -26.27 19.01
C TYR A 911 -22.87 -27.44 18.08
N THR A 912 -22.29 -28.53 18.58
CA THR A 912 -22.02 -29.74 17.77
C THR A 912 -22.99 -30.88 18.06
N GLY A 913 -23.81 -30.73 19.10
CA GLY A 913 -24.78 -31.74 19.54
C GLY A 913 -24.09 -32.97 20.16
N LYS A 914 -22.97 -32.77 20.86
CA LYS A 914 -22.30 -33.79 21.68
C LYS A 914 -22.69 -33.62 23.14
N GLY A 915 -22.80 -34.72 23.88
CA GLY A 915 -23.05 -34.67 25.32
C GLY A 915 -21.84 -34.09 26.08
N PRO A 916 -22.04 -33.37 27.20
CA PRO A 916 -20.95 -32.76 27.98
C PRO A 916 -19.97 -33.79 28.58
N GLY A 917 -20.39 -35.06 28.73
CA GLY A 917 -19.52 -36.15 29.20
C GLY A 917 -18.50 -36.65 28.18
N ASP A 918 -18.78 -36.52 26.88
CA ASP A 918 -17.98 -37.13 25.80
C ASP A 918 -17.01 -36.15 25.12
N VAL A 919 -17.13 -34.85 25.42
CA VAL A 919 -16.28 -33.81 24.81
C VAL A 919 -14.92 -33.76 25.49
N GLY A 920 -13.85 -33.64 24.70
CA GLY A 920 -12.50 -33.46 25.23
C GLY A 920 -12.25 -32.00 25.65
N PHE A 921 -11.47 -31.80 26.71
CA PHE A 921 -11.15 -30.46 27.25
C PHE A 921 -10.15 -29.67 26.42
N SER A 922 -9.34 -30.35 25.58
CA SER A 922 -8.37 -29.65 24.74
C SER A 922 -9.07 -28.82 23.66
N PRO A 923 -8.74 -27.53 23.51
CA PRO A 923 -9.30 -26.66 22.48
C PRO A 923 -8.77 -27.00 21.06
N PHE A 924 -7.94 -28.04 20.91
CA PHE A 924 -7.29 -28.42 19.65
C PHE A 924 -7.71 -29.86 19.22
N PRO A 925 -8.80 -30.03 18.44
CA PRO A 925 -9.29 -31.35 18.01
C PRO A 925 -8.30 -32.11 17.12
N LYS A 926 -8.06 -33.41 17.40
CA LYS A 926 -6.97 -34.19 16.75
C LYS A 926 -7.16 -34.45 15.26
N LEU A 927 -8.31 -35.00 14.88
CA LEU A 927 -8.59 -35.56 13.56
C LEU A 927 -9.54 -34.66 12.75
N PRO A 928 -9.19 -34.33 11.49
CA PRO A 928 -10.12 -33.64 10.60
C PRO A 928 -11.29 -34.55 10.23
N ILE A 929 -12.50 -34.07 10.43
CA ILE A 929 -13.72 -34.74 9.99
C ILE A 929 -14.00 -34.33 8.54
N PRO A 930 -14.29 -35.27 7.61
CA PRO A 930 -14.51 -34.93 6.22
C PRO A 930 -15.79 -34.12 6.01
N ASN A 931 -15.65 -33.04 5.26
CA ASN A 931 -16.73 -32.35 4.57
C ASN A 931 -17.11 -33.13 3.29
N TRP A 932 -18.26 -32.88 2.68
CA TRP A 932 -18.66 -33.59 1.46
C TRP A 932 -19.32 -32.69 0.41
N THR A 933 -19.14 -33.04 -0.85
CA THR A 933 -19.86 -32.45 -1.99
C THR A 933 -20.41 -33.57 -2.86
N VAL A 934 -21.72 -33.59 -3.06
CA VAL A 934 -22.46 -34.55 -3.87
C VAL A 934 -22.91 -33.87 -5.15
N ASN A 935 -22.67 -34.51 -6.30
CA ASN A 935 -23.12 -34.08 -7.61
C ASN A 935 -23.72 -35.26 -8.37
N TYR A 936 -24.94 -35.14 -8.86
CA TYR A 936 -25.63 -36.18 -9.61
C TYR A 936 -26.15 -35.67 -10.96
N ASN A 937 -25.53 -36.13 -12.05
CA ASN A 937 -25.88 -35.73 -13.41
C ASN A 937 -26.65 -36.82 -14.20
N GLY A 938 -26.82 -38.02 -13.61
CA GLY A 938 -27.39 -39.17 -14.30
C GLY A 938 -28.92 -39.14 -14.46
N LEU A 939 -29.61 -38.18 -13.85
CA LEU A 939 -31.07 -38.06 -13.92
C LEU A 939 -31.57 -37.86 -15.36
N SER A 940 -30.79 -37.22 -16.23
CA SER A 940 -31.16 -37.06 -17.65
C SER A 940 -31.13 -38.36 -18.46
N LYS A 941 -30.60 -39.45 -17.91
CA LYS A 941 -30.53 -40.77 -18.57
C LYS A 941 -31.71 -41.69 -18.19
N LEU A 942 -32.59 -41.28 -17.27
CA LEU A 942 -33.76 -42.07 -16.89
C LEU A 942 -34.86 -41.99 -17.97
N PRO A 943 -35.49 -43.13 -18.35
CA PRO A 943 -36.63 -43.14 -19.27
C PRO A 943 -37.74 -42.20 -18.76
N GLY A 944 -38.23 -41.29 -19.61
CA GLY A 944 -39.20 -40.24 -19.27
C GLY A 944 -38.59 -38.89 -18.90
N VAL A 945 -37.42 -38.84 -18.23
CA VAL A 945 -36.69 -37.59 -17.95
C VAL A 945 -35.87 -37.17 -19.19
N SER A 946 -35.28 -38.15 -19.89
CA SER A 946 -34.52 -37.95 -21.14
C SER A 946 -35.34 -37.35 -22.28
N ASP A 947 -36.67 -37.45 -22.21
CA ASP A 947 -37.57 -36.95 -23.25
C ASP A 947 -37.76 -35.44 -23.14
N VAL A 948 -37.71 -34.90 -21.91
CA VAL A 948 -37.92 -33.48 -21.60
C VAL A 948 -36.61 -32.73 -21.44
N PHE A 949 -35.62 -33.35 -20.77
CA PHE A 949 -34.37 -32.71 -20.36
C PHE A 949 -33.14 -33.23 -21.13
N ASN A 950 -32.32 -32.31 -21.63
CA ASN A 950 -30.97 -32.60 -22.14
C ASN A 950 -29.98 -32.83 -20.99
N THR A 951 -30.05 -32.00 -19.96
CA THR A 951 -29.21 -32.12 -18.76
C THR A 951 -30.06 -31.89 -17.52
N PHE A 952 -29.89 -32.73 -16.51
CA PHE A 952 -30.51 -32.57 -15.19
C PHE A 952 -29.46 -32.93 -14.14
N ALA A 953 -29.00 -31.93 -13.40
CA ALA A 953 -27.93 -32.03 -12.43
C ALA A 953 -28.40 -31.57 -11.05
N LEU A 954 -28.24 -32.43 -10.06
CA LEU A 954 -28.47 -32.12 -8.65
C LEU A 954 -27.12 -31.96 -7.95
N SER A 955 -26.95 -30.93 -7.14
CA SER A 955 -25.74 -30.71 -6.33
C SER A 955 -26.07 -30.36 -4.88
N HIS A 956 -25.19 -30.82 -3.99
CA HIS A 956 -25.25 -30.53 -2.55
C HIS A 956 -23.81 -30.44 -2.03
N SER A 957 -23.50 -29.49 -1.17
CA SER A 957 -22.20 -29.36 -0.52
C SER A 957 -22.39 -29.01 0.94
N TYR A 958 -21.62 -29.65 1.80
CA TYR A 958 -21.55 -29.38 3.23
C TYR A 958 -20.09 -29.13 3.61
N TYR A 959 -19.84 -27.97 4.22
CA TYR A 959 -18.54 -27.53 4.70
C TYR A 959 -18.67 -27.10 6.15
N SER A 960 -17.77 -27.58 7.01
CA SER A 960 -17.72 -27.18 8.41
C SER A 960 -16.27 -27.15 8.92
N GLN A 961 -15.96 -26.14 9.72
CA GLN A 961 -14.62 -25.84 10.22
C GLN A 961 -14.67 -25.29 11.64
N TYR A 962 -13.72 -25.71 12.46
CA TYR A 962 -13.44 -25.18 13.79
C TYR A 962 -12.11 -24.43 13.74
N ASP A 963 -12.12 -23.18 14.19
CA ASP A 963 -10.95 -22.32 14.21
C ASP A 963 -10.74 -21.70 15.59
N VAL A 964 -9.50 -21.69 16.05
CA VAL A 964 -9.01 -20.88 17.18
C VAL A 964 -8.20 -19.74 16.56
N SER A 965 -8.76 -18.53 16.59
CA SER A 965 -8.25 -17.39 15.83
C SER A 965 -6.86 -16.94 16.26
N ASN A 966 -6.59 -16.94 17.56
CA ASN A 966 -5.27 -16.71 18.13
C ASN A 966 -5.22 -17.37 19.52
N PHE A 967 -4.14 -18.07 19.81
CA PHE A 967 -3.79 -18.52 21.16
C PHE A 967 -2.41 -17.98 21.55
N VAL A 968 -2.22 -17.71 22.84
CA VAL A 968 -0.96 -17.25 23.45
C VAL A 968 -0.79 -17.94 24.80
N ASN A 969 0.41 -18.35 25.19
CA ASN A 969 0.58 -18.89 26.55
C ASN A 969 0.45 -17.78 27.60
N SER A 970 -0.02 -18.15 28.79
CA SER A 970 0.08 -17.25 29.94
C SER A 970 1.56 -17.04 30.33
N PRO A 971 1.98 -15.81 30.66
CA PRO A 971 3.34 -15.51 31.12
C PRO A 971 3.76 -16.25 32.39
N LEU A 972 2.80 -16.79 33.15
CA LEU A 972 3.06 -17.57 34.38
C LEU A 972 3.67 -18.94 34.07
N TYR A 973 3.48 -19.46 32.86
CA TYR A 973 4.08 -20.72 32.41
C TYR A 973 5.35 -20.42 31.64
N THR A 974 6.47 -21.02 32.05
CA THR A 974 7.79 -20.80 31.44
C THR A 974 8.44 -22.07 30.90
N THR A 975 7.96 -23.25 31.27
CA THR A 975 8.50 -24.56 30.87
C THR A 975 7.56 -25.29 29.91
N GLY A 976 8.11 -26.20 29.08
CA GLY A 976 7.32 -27.01 28.15
C GLY A 976 6.69 -26.26 26.97
N LEU A 977 7.11 -25.01 26.73
CA LEU A 977 6.55 -24.14 25.69
C LEU A 977 7.21 -24.29 24.32
N THR A 978 8.34 -25.00 24.21
CA THR A 978 9.05 -25.19 22.93
C THR A 978 8.20 -26.00 21.93
N LEU A 979 8.49 -25.83 20.64
CA LEU A 979 7.68 -26.46 19.59
C LEU A 979 7.79 -28.00 19.55
N ASP A 980 8.76 -28.61 20.23
CA ASP A 980 8.89 -30.07 20.28
C ASP A 980 7.72 -30.75 21.00
N TYR A 981 7.09 -30.04 21.95
CA TYR A 981 5.86 -30.49 22.59
C TYR A 981 4.65 -30.20 21.70
N SER A 982 3.74 -31.16 21.59
CA SER A 982 2.44 -30.97 20.93
C SER A 982 1.59 -29.97 21.71
N LEU A 983 0.85 -29.09 21.02
CA LEU A 983 -0.12 -28.16 21.64
C LEU A 983 -1.13 -28.84 22.57
N ARG A 984 -1.37 -30.14 22.37
CA ARG A 984 -2.34 -30.94 23.12
C ARG A 984 -1.76 -31.50 24.43
N ASP A 985 -0.44 -31.51 24.57
CA ASP A 985 0.28 -32.15 25.67
C ASP A 985 0.73 -31.13 26.73
N ALA A 986 0.17 -29.91 26.70
CA ALA A 986 0.55 -28.79 27.58
C ALA A 986 0.13 -28.97 29.05
N GLY A 987 -0.56 -30.06 29.40
CA GLY A 987 -1.03 -30.34 30.76
C GLY A 987 -2.28 -29.55 31.17
N LEU A 988 -2.72 -29.78 32.41
CA LEU A 988 -3.78 -29.01 33.06
C LEU A 988 -3.20 -27.77 33.73
N ALA A 989 -4.04 -26.76 34.00
CA ALA A 989 -3.60 -25.56 34.71
C ALA A 989 -3.03 -25.87 36.11
N SER A 990 -1.92 -25.22 36.47
CA SER A 990 -1.25 -25.37 37.77
C SER A 990 -0.87 -24.04 38.43
N GLN A 991 -1.02 -22.92 37.71
CA GLN A 991 -0.75 -21.56 38.21
C GLN A 991 -2.05 -20.84 38.57
N PHE A 992 -1.99 -19.92 39.53
CA PHE A 992 -3.14 -19.16 40.03
C PHE A 992 -3.00 -17.67 39.72
N ASN A 993 -4.12 -16.97 39.54
CA ASN A 993 -4.16 -15.52 39.48
C ASN A 993 -4.30 -14.89 40.89
N ASP A 994 -4.29 -13.56 40.97
CA ASP A 994 -4.47 -12.81 42.23
C ASP A 994 -5.80 -13.11 42.94
N ASN A 995 -6.81 -13.60 42.21
CA ASN A 995 -8.12 -13.97 42.74
C ASN A 995 -8.19 -15.43 43.23
N GLY A 996 -7.10 -16.20 43.09
CA GLY A 996 -7.03 -17.62 43.45
C GLY A 996 -7.63 -18.59 42.43
N ASP A 997 -7.99 -18.12 41.22
CA ASP A 997 -8.47 -18.99 40.13
C ASP A 997 -7.29 -19.56 39.34
N LEU A 998 -7.45 -20.79 38.84
CA LEU A 998 -6.49 -21.41 37.93
C LEU A 998 -6.40 -20.67 36.59
N VAL A 999 -5.16 -20.33 36.21
CA VAL A 999 -4.83 -19.68 34.94
C VAL A 999 -4.49 -20.74 33.91
N SER A 1000 -5.21 -20.76 32.80
CA SER A 1000 -4.93 -21.68 31.70
C SER A 1000 -3.54 -21.51 31.08
N VAL A 1001 -3.02 -22.61 30.53
CA VAL A 1001 -1.71 -22.62 29.86
C VAL A 1001 -1.73 -21.78 28.58
N TYR A 1002 -2.72 -21.96 27.71
CA TYR A 1002 -2.89 -21.20 26.47
C TYR A 1002 -4.19 -20.41 26.47
N LEU A 1003 -4.10 -19.09 26.50
CA LEU A 1003 -5.22 -18.15 26.40
C LEU A 1003 -5.61 -17.98 24.93
N ALA A 1004 -6.86 -18.32 24.58
CA ALA A 1004 -7.42 -18.03 23.27
C ALA A 1004 -8.22 -16.72 23.28
N GLN A 1005 -8.19 -15.96 22.19
CA GLN A 1005 -9.01 -14.73 22.08
C GLN A 1005 -10.44 -15.05 21.63
N GLN A 1006 -10.56 -15.86 20.58
CA GLN A 1006 -11.83 -16.22 19.97
C GLN A 1006 -11.79 -17.65 19.42
N VAL A 1007 -12.91 -18.36 19.58
CA VAL A 1007 -13.15 -19.66 18.96
C VAL A 1007 -14.32 -19.53 17.98
N MET A 1008 -14.13 -19.98 16.75
CA MET A 1008 -15.08 -19.82 15.65
C MET A 1008 -15.51 -21.18 15.11
N LEU A 1009 -16.81 -21.36 14.93
CA LEU A 1009 -17.43 -22.49 14.24
C LEU A 1009 -18.10 -21.97 12.97
N THR A 1010 -17.59 -22.39 11.81
CA THR A 1010 -18.16 -22.03 10.51
C THR A 1010 -18.82 -23.25 9.88
N GLU A 1011 -20.07 -23.11 9.49
CA GLU A 1011 -20.85 -24.11 8.75
C GLU A 1011 -21.44 -23.48 7.49
N ARG A 1012 -21.26 -24.14 6.36
CA ARG A 1012 -21.74 -23.67 5.07
C ARG A 1012 -22.27 -24.83 4.24
N MET A 1013 -23.53 -24.72 3.86
CA MET A 1013 -24.19 -25.59 2.90
C MET A 1013 -24.48 -24.80 1.64
N ALA A 1014 -23.52 -24.73 0.71
CA ALA A 1014 -23.60 -23.85 -0.47
C ALA A 1014 -23.19 -24.58 -1.76
N PRO A 1015 -24.10 -25.27 -2.47
CA PRO A 1015 -25.55 -25.29 -2.21
C PRO A 1015 -25.97 -26.34 -1.16
N PHE A 1016 -26.96 -26.01 -0.34
CA PHE A 1016 -27.73 -26.99 0.39
C PHE A 1016 -28.56 -27.83 -0.58
N VAL A 1017 -29.21 -27.18 -1.55
CA VAL A 1017 -29.80 -27.86 -2.72
C VAL A 1017 -29.54 -27.00 -3.95
N GLY A 1018 -28.83 -27.57 -4.92
CA GLY A 1018 -28.56 -26.97 -6.22
C GLY A 1018 -29.20 -27.83 -7.30
N LEU A 1019 -29.95 -27.22 -8.20
CA LEU A 1019 -30.62 -27.87 -9.32
C LEU A 1019 -30.30 -27.11 -10.59
N ASN A 1020 -29.67 -27.78 -11.56
CA ASN A 1020 -29.40 -27.22 -12.88
C ASN A 1020 -30.03 -28.12 -13.94
N MET A 1021 -30.98 -27.57 -14.71
CA MET A 1021 -31.69 -28.29 -15.74
C MET A 1021 -31.69 -27.54 -17.06
N ARG A 1022 -31.53 -28.27 -18.17
CA ARG A 1022 -31.68 -27.77 -19.53
C ARG A 1022 -32.64 -28.65 -20.30
N THR A 1023 -33.70 -28.09 -20.86
CA THR A 1023 -34.68 -28.84 -21.67
C THR A 1023 -34.24 -28.97 -23.12
N LYS A 1024 -34.87 -29.89 -23.88
CA LYS A 1024 -34.72 -29.95 -25.35
C LYS A 1024 -35.21 -28.70 -26.07
N SER A 1025 -36.16 -27.98 -25.46
CA SER A 1025 -36.71 -26.70 -25.94
C SER A 1025 -35.86 -25.47 -25.58
N ASN A 1026 -34.58 -25.65 -25.21
CA ASN A 1026 -33.65 -24.56 -24.84
C ASN A 1026 -34.08 -23.69 -23.65
N TRP A 1027 -34.85 -24.25 -22.71
CA TRP A 1027 -35.00 -23.65 -21.38
C TRP A 1027 -33.85 -24.09 -20.50
N THR A 1028 -33.28 -23.16 -19.75
CA THR A 1028 -32.26 -23.38 -18.73
C THR A 1028 -32.82 -22.88 -17.40
N VAL A 1029 -32.94 -23.75 -16.40
CA VAL A 1029 -33.36 -23.36 -15.05
C VAL A 1029 -32.27 -23.76 -14.08
N SER A 1030 -31.81 -22.81 -13.27
CA SER A 1030 -30.83 -23.01 -12.22
C SER A 1030 -31.42 -22.50 -10.90
N MET A 1031 -31.59 -23.39 -9.94
CA MET A 1031 -32.08 -23.09 -8.60
C MET A 1031 -30.97 -23.43 -7.60
N LYS A 1032 -30.70 -22.53 -6.67
CA LYS A 1032 -29.69 -22.68 -5.64
C LYS A 1032 -30.25 -22.19 -4.30
N TYR A 1033 -30.18 -23.02 -3.28
CA TYR A 1033 -30.46 -22.62 -1.91
C TYR A 1033 -29.22 -22.84 -1.07
N ASP A 1034 -28.64 -21.77 -0.55
CA ASP A 1034 -27.45 -21.76 0.30
C ASP A 1034 -27.86 -21.45 1.75
N ARG A 1035 -27.21 -22.12 2.70
CA ARG A 1035 -27.29 -21.79 4.13
C ARG A 1035 -25.89 -21.65 4.69
N GLU A 1036 -25.66 -20.63 5.49
CA GLU A 1036 -24.40 -20.41 6.18
C GLU A 1036 -24.66 -19.97 7.62
N ARG A 1037 -23.84 -20.48 8.54
CA ARG A 1037 -23.87 -20.17 9.95
C ARG A 1037 -22.43 -20.00 10.42
N ASN A 1038 -22.11 -18.84 10.97
CA ASN A 1038 -20.81 -18.53 11.52
C ASN A 1038 -21.00 -18.10 12.98
N ILE A 1039 -20.45 -18.87 13.91
CA ILE A 1039 -20.63 -18.67 15.34
C ILE A 1039 -19.26 -18.41 15.97
N GLY A 1040 -19.09 -17.22 16.54
CA GLY A 1040 -17.88 -16.83 17.24
C GLY A 1040 -18.10 -16.64 18.73
N LEU A 1041 -17.34 -17.37 19.53
CA LEU A 1041 -17.25 -17.19 20.98
C LEU A 1041 -16.05 -16.30 21.30
N ASN A 1042 -16.30 -15.08 21.77
CA ASN A 1042 -15.28 -14.19 22.31
C ASN A 1042 -15.03 -14.56 23.78
N LEU A 1043 -13.78 -14.84 24.16
CA LEU A 1043 -13.42 -15.31 25.50
C LEU A 1043 -13.13 -14.17 26.48
N SER A 1044 -12.89 -12.94 26.01
CA SER A 1044 -12.63 -11.78 26.89
C SER A 1044 -13.88 -11.30 27.62
N ASN A 1045 -15.04 -11.37 26.97
CA ASN A 1045 -16.33 -10.99 27.55
C ASN A 1045 -17.37 -12.12 27.52
N ILE A 1046 -16.94 -13.33 27.15
CA ILE A 1046 -17.75 -14.56 27.09
C ILE A 1046 -19.07 -14.33 26.37
N GLN A 1047 -18.95 -13.86 25.13
CA GLN A 1047 -20.07 -13.50 24.28
C GLN A 1047 -20.06 -14.33 23.00
N ILE A 1048 -21.24 -14.85 22.63
CA ILE A 1048 -21.42 -15.57 21.37
C ILE A 1048 -22.03 -14.63 20.34
N THR A 1049 -21.37 -14.48 19.20
CA THR A 1049 -21.89 -13.77 18.03
C THR A 1049 -22.22 -14.78 16.95
N GLU A 1050 -23.48 -14.89 16.57
CA GLU A 1050 -23.94 -15.80 15.53
C GLU A 1050 -24.38 -14.99 14.31
N ARG A 1051 -23.75 -15.24 13.17
CA ARG A 1051 -24.17 -14.76 11.85
C ARG A 1051 -24.82 -15.91 11.09
N GLN A 1052 -26.08 -15.74 10.72
CA GLN A 1052 -26.81 -16.66 9.87
C GLN A 1052 -27.10 -16.01 8.52
N LYS A 1053 -26.93 -16.77 7.44
CA LYS A 1053 -27.26 -16.34 6.08
C LYS A 1053 -28.05 -17.42 5.35
N LYS A 1054 -29.15 -17.03 4.71
CA LYS A 1054 -29.97 -17.90 3.86
C LYS A 1054 -30.12 -17.22 2.51
N ASP A 1055 -29.57 -17.83 1.47
CA ASP A 1055 -29.64 -17.29 0.11
C ASP A 1055 -30.41 -18.25 -0.79
N PHE A 1056 -31.48 -17.77 -1.40
CA PHE A 1056 -32.21 -18.47 -2.45
C PHE A 1056 -32.00 -17.75 -3.77
N THR A 1057 -31.53 -18.46 -4.79
CA THR A 1057 -31.32 -17.93 -6.14
C THR A 1057 -32.03 -18.81 -7.16
N LEU A 1058 -32.82 -18.21 -8.04
CA LEU A 1058 -33.48 -18.86 -9.16
C LEU A 1058 -33.16 -18.08 -10.44
N ASN A 1059 -32.49 -18.75 -11.38
CA ASN A 1059 -32.21 -18.21 -12.70
C ASN A 1059 -32.98 -19.02 -13.74
N ILE A 1060 -33.77 -18.34 -14.57
CA ILE A 1060 -34.52 -18.94 -15.68
C ILE A 1060 -34.04 -18.25 -16.96
N GLY A 1061 -33.52 -19.03 -17.89
CA GLY A 1061 -33.10 -18.60 -19.22
C GLY A 1061 -33.88 -19.35 -20.30
N PHE A 1062 -34.20 -18.68 -21.37
CA PHE A 1062 -34.91 -19.24 -22.52
C PHE A 1062 -34.39 -18.59 -23.80
N ALA A 1063 -34.05 -19.39 -24.80
CA ALA A 1063 -33.64 -18.91 -26.11
C ALA A 1063 -34.46 -19.61 -27.20
N LYS A 1064 -35.07 -18.82 -28.09
CA LYS A 1064 -35.80 -19.34 -29.25
C LYS A 1064 -35.40 -18.57 -30.50
N SER A 1065 -34.94 -19.31 -31.50
CA SER A 1065 -34.66 -18.79 -32.84
C SER A 1065 -35.92 -18.86 -33.71
N GLY A 1066 -36.10 -17.89 -34.61
CA GLY A 1066 -37.23 -17.82 -35.53
C GLY A 1066 -38.52 -17.29 -34.89
N VAL A 1067 -38.44 -16.45 -33.86
CA VAL A 1067 -39.63 -15.83 -33.25
C VAL A 1067 -40.16 -14.75 -34.19
N GLN A 1068 -41.35 -15.00 -34.73
CA GLN A 1068 -42.08 -14.09 -35.61
C GLN A 1068 -42.78 -13.03 -34.76
N ILE A 1069 -42.25 -11.80 -34.75
CA ILE A 1069 -42.98 -10.64 -34.25
C ILE A 1069 -43.63 -9.97 -35.47
N PRO A 1070 -44.95 -9.72 -35.47
CA PRO A 1070 -45.68 -9.25 -36.65
C PRO A 1070 -45.46 -7.75 -36.90
N PHE A 1071 -44.23 -7.34 -37.25
CA PHE A 1071 -43.99 -6.00 -37.77
C PHE A 1071 -44.29 -5.99 -39.28
N ARG A 1072 -45.20 -5.11 -39.71
CA ARG A 1072 -45.46 -4.85 -41.14
C ARG A 1072 -44.47 -3.78 -41.61
N ILE A 1073 -43.49 -4.16 -42.41
CA ILE A 1073 -42.60 -3.23 -43.10
C ILE A 1073 -43.01 -3.24 -44.58
N ASN A 1074 -43.44 -2.09 -45.11
CA ASN A 1074 -43.89 -1.94 -46.52
C ASN A 1074 -44.94 -2.96 -47.00
N GLY A 1075 -45.90 -3.32 -46.14
CA GLY A 1075 -47.02 -4.20 -46.52
C GLY A 1075 -46.67 -5.68 -46.75
N ARG A 1076 -45.39 -6.09 -46.68
CA ARG A 1076 -44.95 -7.48 -46.76
C ARG A 1076 -44.58 -8.04 -45.38
N ARG A 1077 -44.96 -9.29 -45.11
CA ARG A 1077 -44.51 -10.06 -43.94
C ARG A 1077 -43.13 -10.64 -44.27
N GLU A 1078 -42.06 -9.93 -43.91
CA GLU A 1078 -40.68 -10.42 -44.03
C GLU A 1078 -40.33 -11.37 -42.88
N SER A 1079 -39.72 -12.52 -43.19
CA SER A 1079 -39.33 -13.55 -42.22
C SER A 1079 -37.84 -13.44 -41.91
N LEU A 1080 -37.48 -12.69 -40.87
CA LEU A 1080 -36.10 -12.61 -40.40
C LEU A 1080 -35.78 -13.78 -39.44
N PRO A 1081 -34.62 -14.45 -39.56
CA PRO A 1081 -34.17 -15.48 -38.63
C PRO A 1081 -33.68 -14.86 -37.31
N ASN A 1082 -34.59 -14.20 -36.57
CA ASN A 1082 -34.28 -13.47 -35.36
C ASN A 1082 -34.26 -14.38 -34.12
N GLU A 1083 -33.40 -14.05 -33.16
CA GLU A 1083 -33.26 -14.77 -31.90
C GLU A 1083 -33.86 -13.95 -30.76
N LEU A 1084 -34.76 -14.57 -29.99
CA LEU A 1084 -35.29 -14.04 -28.73
C LEU A 1084 -34.62 -14.76 -27.57
N ARG A 1085 -34.01 -14.00 -26.64
CA ARG A 1085 -33.46 -14.52 -25.38
C ARG A 1085 -34.17 -13.87 -24.20
N PHE A 1086 -34.71 -14.66 -23.30
CA PHE A 1086 -35.26 -14.22 -22.03
C PHE A 1086 -34.36 -14.74 -20.91
N ASN A 1087 -33.97 -13.88 -19.98
CA ASN A 1087 -33.25 -14.26 -18.76
C ASN A 1087 -33.91 -13.58 -17.57
N MET A 1088 -34.19 -14.33 -16.51
CA MET A 1088 -34.71 -13.81 -15.25
C MET A 1088 -33.90 -14.38 -14.10
N GLY A 1089 -33.31 -13.49 -13.30
CA GLY A 1089 -32.77 -13.84 -11.99
C GLY A 1089 -33.72 -13.40 -10.88
N LEU A 1090 -33.90 -14.26 -9.90
CA LEU A 1090 -34.53 -13.97 -8.62
C LEU A 1090 -33.54 -14.34 -7.53
N SER A 1091 -33.24 -13.43 -6.62
CA SER A 1091 -32.38 -13.67 -5.47
C SER A 1091 -33.05 -13.15 -4.20
N ILE A 1092 -33.11 -13.99 -3.18
CA ILE A 1092 -33.61 -13.65 -1.84
C ILE A 1092 -32.49 -14.00 -0.88
N SER A 1093 -31.86 -12.99 -0.29
CA SER A 1093 -30.78 -13.14 0.69
C SER A 1093 -31.27 -12.61 2.03
N ASP A 1094 -31.18 -13.41 3.08
CA ASP A 1094 -31.53 -13.00 4.45
C ASP A 1094 -30.32 -13.22 5.33
N THR A 1095 -29.71 -12.13 5.77
CA THR A 1095 -28.55 -12.12 6.68
C THR A 1095 -28.96 -11.55 8.03
N LYS A 1096 -28.59 -12.23 9.11
CA LYS A 1096 -28.88 -11.81 10.48
C LYS A 1096 -27.67 -12.04 11.36
N VAL A 1097 -27.30 -11.04 12.17
CA VAL A 1097 -26.25 -11.14 13.20
C VAL A 1097 -26.89 -10.96 14.57
N VAL A 1098 -26.76 -11.99 15.42
CA VAL A 1098 -27.27 -12.00 16.79
C VAL A 1098 -26.11 -12.08 17.75
N GLN A 1099 -26.10 -11.19 18.72
CA GLN A 1099 -25.18 -11.18 19.85
C GLN A 1099 -25.89 -11.76 21.07
N ARG A 1100 -25.31 -12.79 21.69
CA ARG A 1100 -25.81 -13.43 22.90
C ARG A 1100 -24.75 -13.35 23.99
N ARG A 1101 -25.13 -12.78 25.13
CA ARG A 1101 -24.32 -12.69 26.35
C ARG A 1101 -25.00 -13.50 27.45
N ILE A 1102 -24.21 -13.98 28.39
CA ILE A 1102 -24.72 -14.73 29.54
C ILE A 1102 -25.55 -13.78 30.40
N ASP A 1103 -26.70 -14.26 30.89
CA ASP A 1103 -27.62 -13.52 31.75
C ASP A 1103 -28.22 -12.22 31.14
N GLU A 1104 -28.09 -12.01 29.82
CA GLU A 1104 -28.67 -10.87 29.08
C GLU A 1104 -29.54 -11.36 27.91
N ASP A 1105 -30.53 -10.55 27.52
CA ASP A 1105 -31.34 -10.80 26.33
C ASP A 1105 -30.53 -10.69 25.02
N PRO A 1106 -30.81 -11.52 24.01
CA PRO A 1106 -30.09 -11.49 22.73
C PRO A 1106 -30.40 -10.21 21.92
N ILE A 1107 -29.36 -9.56 21.41
CA ILE A 1107 -29.47 -8.30 20.64
C ILE A 1107 -29.13 -8.56 19.16
N ILE A 1108 -29.94 -8.02 18.25
CA ILE A 1108 -29.63 -7.99 16.81
C ILE A 1108 -28.77 -6.75 16.53
N THR A 1109 -27.52 -6.96 16.14
CA THR A 1109 -26.57 -5.86 15.89
C THR A 1109 -26.52 -5.43 14.42
N ASP A 1110 -26.80 -6.37 13.51
CA ASP A 1110 -26.77 -6.14 12.06
C ASP A 1110 -27.64 -7.18 11.34
N GLY A 1111 -28.06 -6.87 10.13
CA GLY A 1111 -28.79 -7.78 9.26
C GLY A 1111 -29.60 -7.07 8.21
N ILE A 1112 -29.77 -7.74 7.08
CA ILE A 1112 -30.54 -7.23 5.94
C ILE A 1112 -31.15 -8.40 5.19
N LYS A 1113 -32.40 -8.22 4.79
CA LYS A 1113 -33.10 -9.09 3.86
C LYS A 1113 -33.20 -8.38 2.52
N THR A 1114 -32.49 -8.90 1.53
CA THR A 1114 -32.47 -8.38 0.17
C THR A 1114 -33.32 -9.27 -0.73
N PHE A 1115 -34.29 -8.67 -1.43
CA PHE A 1115 -35.04 -9.30 -2.50
C PHE A 1115 -34.67 -8.62 -3.82
N ARG A 1116 -34.20 -9.40 -4.81
CA ARG A 1116 -33.86 -8.89 -6.14
C ARG A 1116 -34.53 -9.71 -7.24
N LEU A 1117 -35.17 -9.04 -8.19
CA LEU A 1117 -35.80 -9.64 -9.37
C LEU A 1117 -35.37 -8.87 -10.62
N ASN A 1118 -34.71 -9.54 -11.57
CA ASN A 1118 -34.16 -8.90 -12.78
C ASN A 1118 -34.45 -9.63 -14.11
N PRO A 1119 -35.71 -9.70 -14.57
CA PRO A 1119 -36.04 -10.18 -15.92
C PRO A 1119 -35.53 -9.24 -17.03
N THR A 1120 -34.99 -9.86 -18.08
CA THR A 1120 -34.46 -9.22 -19.28
C THR A 1120 -34.91 -9.99 -20.52
N VAL A 1121 -35.32 -9.26 -21.56
CA VAL A 1121 -35.69 -9.81 -22.86
C VAL A 1121 -34.81 -9.14 -23.91
N ASN A 1122 -33.97 -9.93 -24.57
CA ASN A 1122 -33.11 -9.50 -25.65
C ASN A 1122 -33.69 -10.02 -26.97
N TYR A 1123 -33.90 -9.12 -27.92
CA TYR A 1123 -34.35 -9.44 -29.27
C TYR A 1123 -33.33 -8.92 -30.29
N LYS A 1124 -32.66 -9.85 -30.97
CA LYS A 1124 -31.70 -9.52 -32.02
C LYS A 1124 -32.45 -9.34 -33.33
N ILE A 1125 -32.51 -8.10 -33.83
CA ILE A 1125 -33.20 -7.75 -35.09
C ILE A 1125 -32.26 -7.96 -36.30
N SER A 1126 -30.99 -7.63 -36.14
CA SER A 1126 -29.93 -7.85 -37.13
C SER A 1126 -28.58 -8.06 -36.44
N GLU A 1127 -27.49 -8.27 -37.19
CA GLU A 1127 -26.14 -8.26 -36.61
C GLU A 1127 -25.77 -6.90 -36.01
N ALA A 1128 -26.33 -5.81 -36.56
CA ALA A 1128 -26.12 -4.45 -36.08
C ALA A 1128 -27.09 -4.04 -34.97
N LEU A 1129 -28.34 -4.55 -34.92
CA LEU A 1129 -29.39 -4.03 -34.04
C LEU A 1129 -29.87 -5.04 -33.00
N LEU A 1130 -29.69 -4.69 -31.72
CA LEU A 1130 -30.18 -5.42 -30.55
C LEU A 1130 -31.12 -4.54 -29.71
N ILE A 1131 -32.31 -5.06 -29.39
CA ILE A 1131 -33.22 -4.43 -28.43
C ILE A 1131 -33.23 -5.25 -27.14
N THR A 1132 -33.00 -4.58 -26.02
CA THR A 1132 -33.06 -5.17 -24.67
C THR A 1132 -34.16 -4.48 -23.87
N PHE A 1133 -35.17 -5.23 -23.43
CA PHE A 1133 -36.06 -4.80 -22.35
C PHE A 1133 -35.54 -5.32 -21.03
N TYR A 1134 -35.50 -4.47 -20.01
CA TYR A 1134 -35.05 -4.86 -18.68
C TYR A 1134 -36.01 -4.32 -17.61
N PHE A 1135 -36.14 -5.08 -16.54
CA PHE A 1135 -36.77 -4.69 -15.29
C PHE A 1135 -35.89 -5.22 -14.18
N ASP A 1136 -35.42 -4.36 -13.27
CA ASP A 1136 -34.64 -4.72 -12.09
C ASP A 1136 -35.32 -4.07 -10.87
N ARG A 1137 -35.74 -4.91 -9.92
CA ARG A 1137 -36.31 -4.49 -8.65
C ARG A 1137 -35.47 -5.06 -7.53
N SER A 1138 -34.94 -4.18 -6.69
CA SER A 1138 -34.21 -4.53 -5.47
C SER A 1138 -34.93 -3.93 -4.27
N ILE A 1139 -35.24 -4.74 -3.26
CA ILE A 1139 -35.83 -4.34 -1.99
C ILE A 1139 -34.85 -4.74 -0.90
N ASN A 1140 -34.50 -3.79 -0.04
CA ASN A 1140 -33.58 -3.92 1.07
C ASN A 1140 -34.35 -3.67 2.37
N ASP A 1141 -34.62 -4.74 3.12
CA ASP A 1141 -35.36 -4.72 4.39
C ASP A 1141 -34.38 -4.94 5.56
N PRO A 1142 -33.94 -3.87 6.24
CA PRO A 1142 -32.98 -3.97 7.34
C PRO A 1142 -33.59 -4.67 8.57
N ARG A 1143 -32.78 -5.47 9.26
CA ARG A 1143 -33.18 -6.14 10.51
C ARG A 1143 -32.99 -5.29 11.76
N VAL A 1144 -32.35 -4.12 11.63
CA VAL A 1144 -32.06 -3.16 12.71
C VAL A 1144 -32.91 -1.90 12.57
N SER A 1145 -33.25 -1.27 13.70
CA SER A 1145 -34.11 -0.06 13.74
C SER A 1145 -33.42 1.23 13.28
N THR A 1146 -32.09 1.24 13.17
CA THR A 1146 -31.29 2.40 12.76
C THR A 1146 -31.23 2.58 11.24
N SER A 1147 -31.82 1.66 10.47
CA SER A 1147 -31.84 1.68 9.00
C SER A 1147 -33.27 1.63 8.47
N PHE A 1148 -33.50 2.24 7.30
CA PHE A 1148 -34.82 2.33 6.70
C PHE A 1148 -34.99 1.34 5.55
N LEU A 1149 -36.22 0.83 5.36
CA LEU A 1149 -36.62 0.04 4.21
C LEU A 1149 -36.40 0.85 2.92
N ASN A 1150 -35.67 0.26 1.97
CA ASN A 1150 -35.37 0.85 0.67
C ASN A 1150 -35.90 -0.07 -0.43
N ALA A 1151 -36.53 0.50 -1.46
CA ALA A 1151 -36.80 -0.21 -2.70
C ALA A 1151 -36.39 0.63 -3.91
N ARG A 1152 -35.62 0.03 -4.82
CA ARG A 1152 -35.26 0.60 -6.12
C ARG A 1152 -35.88 -0.26 -7.23
N THR A 1153 -36.64 0.39 -8.11
CA THR A 1153 -37.16 -0.25 -9.33
C THR A 1153 -36.68 0.52 -10.54
N THR A 1154 -36.04 -0.16 -11.48
CA THR A 1154 -35.62 0.39 -12.76
C THR A 1154 -36.20 -0.46 -13.88
N PHE A 1155 -36.84 0.17 -14.85
CA PHE A 1155 -37.37 -0.51 -16.03
C PHE A 1155 -37.11 0.35 -17.27
N GLY A 1156 -36.94 -0.29 -18.42
CA GLY A 1156 -36.73 0.43 -19.67
C GLY A 1156 -36.39 -0.46 -20.85
N GLY A 1157 -36.28 0.17 -22.01
CA GLY A 1157 -35.74 -0.43 -23.23
C GLY A 1157 -34.39 0.19 -23.56
N ARG A 1158 -33.40 -0.64 -23.92
CA ARG A 1158 -32.10 -0.22 -24.44
C ARG A 1158 -31.97 -0.70 -25.87
N ILE A 1159 -31.71 0.22 -26.78
CA ILE A 1159 -31.40 -0.09 -28.18
C ILE A 1159 -29.88 0.00 -28.32
N GLN A 1160 -29.25 -1.06 -28.80
CA GLN A 1160 -27.83 -1.10 -29.08
C GLN A 1160 -27.63 -1.30 -30.57
N PHE A 1161 -26.95 -0.35 -31.20
CA PHE A 1161 -26.58 -0.39 -32.61
C PHE A 1161 -25.06 -0.55 -32.72
N SER A 1162 -24.59 -1.70 -33.23
CA SER A 1162 -23.17 -1.96 -33.50
C SER A 1162 -22.86 -1.65 -34.95
N LEU A 1163 -21.92 -0.73 -35.19
CA LEU A 1163 -21.45 -0.33 -36.52
C LEU A 1163 -20.35 -1.26 -37.08
N SER A 1164 -20.06 -2.38 -36.42
CA SER A 1164 -19.01 -3.32 -36.84
C SER A 1164 -19.46 -4.13 -38.06
N GLN A 1165 -18.93 -3.77 -39.24
CA GLN A 1165 -18.67 -4.69 -40.35
C GLN A 1165 -17.20 -5.09 -40.34
#